data_AF-A0A9E1MGT2-F1
#
_entry.id   AF-A0A9E1MGT2-F1
#
_cell.length_a   1.000
_cell.length_b   1.000
_cell.length_c   1.000
_cell.angle_alpha   90.00
_cell.angle_beta   90.00
_cell.angle_gamma   90.00
#
_symmetry.space_group_name_H-M   'P 1'
#
loop_
_entity.id
_entity.type
_entity.pdbx_description
1 polymer ?
#
loop_
_entity_poly.entity_id
_entity_poly.type
_entity_poly.pdbx_seq_one_letter_code
_entity_poly.pdbx_strand_id
1 'polypeptide(L)'
;MKKRSKQFLQLILCSVLVCLSFIPPYHLTKVKAFDNTSYAIVNFRTKDCNTNTNFTMENGKSGYTNGCYGADAAFLGYGNGKVKFKLSGVIGYVNPNEVELRNMDPEIPTTYMSSYKIENGVIKHTIQLDVNNYKSGNTISIGKAPDGISNGTYYSYDGIYFYEASLNGFKMMIDDYRENTSRRAVNANQPFYNYYSYLPARTISNYTINDIAVDFSGWSSKMTSYPAASHESQLYGEQQAFIEYQNQYGVNAMMILGLAKNESGMGKSSISFTKNNLFGIGAYDSNTGAAKAFGTVREGIRYYSKNLVSEGYMDPFDAIAGGRYHGGHFGNKGSGMNIKYASDPFWGEKEASYYYAFDKAYGMQDYNKYKIGIKSNTGNYAIKKDASTSSQTLYTTGTDRNIPFVILGQVSNGEGTWYKVQTDPTLHDGRGSVRQDAGAYDFNNNYGYIHSSILSYVSNGNQVKPRYTIDFNPNGGVYPDGETTTKRLTVEEYTVPNVLQPTRSGYQFDGWSETVSSAQQNKTYTAKWKNLNPTKYNITFDANGGTFSDGSTTKVVVTEEGKKPVMTEQPTKTGYLFVGWNSEIVTATGNKTYQAVYEKVKEKYNITFDADGGTFTNNKDTLVVVTEEGSLPNPETPKKAGYIFTGWNPELKTATGNATYQATWKKGTIEETLIKKDGLFYFNYLKSENGKLKLQGYQTIPGIDNNLNTNITYEVVLENLDTLEVTNIKATRITNKNEIPKPVYSPDGKDYTYSWFDATIDVDSLKTGNYKMYLLAYTDTYYSKSIINNKTYNQQVTNVTGTNQAAIINNNYDTSTSFVELKVRDELLASKNGSYIYNQYDKYTTFEFTPEAKLHLRGNSYSYGMDLAPTKSVTRKIIFENQNTYQTYTKDLGTITNGNYQVFLPVSDNLDKTKAWYDKAIDVSDIPVGKYTIYVTTSSNITDILELTEKIGRNLDSVTTTIGSKKYSFTINKARGNRIEMIVK
;
A
#
# COMPACT_ATOMS: atom_id res chain seq x y z
N MET A 1 42.94 46.07 21.90
CA MET A 1 43.75 44.84 22.15
C MET A 1 42.93 43.53 22.05
N LYS A 2 42.18 43.33 20.95
CA LYS A 2 41.43 42.09 20.65
C LYS A 2 41.60 41.69 19.16
N LYS A 3 42.85 41.73 18.67
CA LYS A 3 43.21 41.24 17.33
C LYS A 3 44.53 40.44 17.28
N ARG A 4 45.15 40.16 18.43
CA ARG A 4 46.39 39.37 18.54
C ARG A 4 46.25 38.01 19.26
N SER A 5 45.07 37.65 19.76
CA SER A 5 44.85 36.34 20.42
C SER A 5 44.22 35.26 19.51
N LYS A 6 43.79 35.59 18.29
CA LYS A 6 43.28 34.59 17.32
C LYS A 6 44.34 34.01 16.38
N GLN A 7 45.49 34.66 16.22
CA GLN A 7 46.57 34.16 15.35
C GLN A 7 47.56 33.22 16.06
N PHE A 8 47.59 33.18 17.39
CA PHE A 8 48.48 32.28 18.15
C PHE A 8 47.87 30.89 18.44
N LEU A 9 46.53 30.76 18.40
CA LEU A 9 45.85 29.46 18.59
C LEU A 9 45.70 28.66 17.28
N GLN A 10 45.88 29.32 16.13
CA GLN A 10 45.79 28.69 14.80
C GLN A 10 47.13 28.13 14.31
N LEU A 11 48.26 28.56 14.92
CA LEU A 11 49.59 28.00 14.64
C LEU A 11 49.92 26.76 15.48
N ILE A 12 49.29 26.53 16.63
CA ILE A 12 49.56 25.36 17.48
C ILE A 12 48.66 24.15 17.12
N LEU A 13 47.47 24.37 16.55
CA LEU A 13 46.66 23.27 15.99
C LEU A 13 47.12 22.78 14.60
N CYS A 14 47.93 23.58 13.88
CA CYS A 14 48.49 23.18 12.59
C CYS A 14 49.77 22.33 12.72
N SER A 15 50.36 22.26 13.91
CA SER A 15 51.60 21.50 14.16
C SER A 15 51.38 20.15 14.85
N VAL A 16 50.15 19.84 15.27
CA VAL A 16 49.79 18.52 15.85
C VAL A 16 48.93 17.68 14.87
N LEU A 17 48.29 18.30 13.87
CA LEU A 17 47.60 17.57 12.78
C LEU A 17 48.46 17.29 11.55
N VAL A 18 49.67 17.84 11.45
CA VAL A 18 50.60 17.62 10.31
C VAL A 18 51.64 16.52 10.60
N CYS A 19 51.67 15.95 11.81
CA CYS A 19 52.52 14.81 12.16
C CYS A 19 51.80 13.44 12.19
N LEU A 20 50.56 13.33 11.69
CA LEU A 20 49.90 12.05 11.41
C LEU A 20 49.54 11.87 9.92
N SER A 21 49.91 12.83 9.07
CA SER A 21 49.67 12.82 7.61
C SER A 21 50.88 12.35 6.78
N PHE A 22 51.89 11.74 7.41
CA PHE A 22 52.99 11.06 6.74
C PHE A 22 53.24 9.68 7.37
N ILE A 23 52.21 8.83 7.37
CA ILE A 23 52.48 7.40 7.28
C ILE A 23 52.55 7.13 5.77
N PRO A 24 53.70 6.72 5.20
CA PRO A 24 53.74 6.30 3.80
C PRO A 24 52.65 5.23 3.58
N PRO A 25 52.04 5.12 2.38
CA PRO A 25 51.22 3.95 2.09
C PRO A 25 52.11 2.74 2.36
N TYR A 26 51.77 1.96 3.40
CA TYR A 26 52.44 0.71 3.64
C TYR A 26 52.26 -0.09 2.36
N HIS A 27 53.33 -0.20 1.56
CA HIS A 27 53.44 -1.17 0.50
C HIS A 27 53.50 -2.54 1.18
N LEU A 28 52.34 -3.05 1.61
CA LEU A 28 52.19 -4.41 2.09
C LEU A 28 52.28 -5.33 0.88
N THR A 29 53.18 -6.29 0.99
CA THR A 29 53.51 -7.28 -0.02
C THR A 29 52.27 -8.07 -0.42
N LYS A 30 51.99 -8.12 -1.73
CA LYS A 30 51.12 -9.15 -2.33
C LYS A 30 51.61 -10.51 -1.83
N VAL A 31 50.81 -11.22 -1.05
CA VAL A 31 51.17 -12.56 -0.58
C VAL A 31 50.86 -13.54 -1.70
N LYS A 32 51.91 -14.14 -2.29
CA LYS A 32 51.83 -14.92 -3.53
C LYS A 32 51.19 -16.30 -3.37
N ALA A 33 51.08 -16.83 -2.15
CA ALA A 33 50.49 -18.14 -1.91
C ALA A 33 50.02 -18.27 -0.46
N PHE A 34 48.76 -18.67 -0.26
CA PHE A 34 48.23 -19.12 1.02
C PHE A 34 47.85 -20.60 0.90
N ASP A 35 47.96 -21.33 2.01
CA ASP A 35 47.43 -22.69 2.09
C ASP A 35 45.90 -22.67 2.32
N ASN A 36 45.25 -23.84 2.27
CA ASN A 36 43.81 -23.94 2.48
C ASN A 36 43.38 -23.69 3.93
N THR A 37 44.31 -23.52 4.88
CA THR A 37 44.01 -23.36 6.31
C THR A 37 43.97 -21.89 6.75
N SER A 38 44.57 -21.00 5.95
CA SER A 38 44.71 -19.56 6.22
C SER A 38 43.38 -18.81 6.39
N TYR A 39 43.26 -17.94 7.39
CA TYR A 39 42.07 -17.09 7.61
C TYR A 39 42.23 -15.74 6.92
N ALA A 40 41.65 -15.60 5.74
CA ALA A 40 41.84 -14.44 4.88
C ALA A 40 40.53 -13.97 4.24
N ILE A 41 40.56 -12.77 3.64
CA ILE A 41 39.54 -12.30 2.72
C ILE A 41 40.06 -12.30 1.29
N VAL A 42 39.13 -12.34 0.34
CA VAL A 42 39.38 -12.13 -1.08
C VAL A 42 38.97 -10.70 -1.42
N ASN A 43 39.92 -9.90 -1.88
CA ASN A 43 39.71 -8.56 -2.42
C ASN A 43 39.45 -8.66 -3.94
N PHE A 44 38.24 -8.30 -4.35
CA PHE A 44 37.79 -8.18 -5.73
C PHE A 44 38.08 -6.81 -6.34
N ARG A 45 38.47 -5.79 -5.56
CA ARG A 45 38.84 -4.47 -6.08
C ARG A 45 40.28 -4.45 -6.60
N THR A 46 40.48 -5.15 -7.70
CA THR A 46 41.77 -5.30 -8.39
C THR A 46 41.78 -4.66 -9.79
N LYS A 47 40.62 -4.16 -10.25
CA LYS A 47 40.38 -3.61 -11.58
C LYS A 47 39.64 -2.27 -11.53
N ASP A 48 39.57 -1.59 -12.68
CA ASP A 48 38.71 -0.42 -12.89
C ASP A 48 37.22 -0.77 -12.79
N CYS A 49 36.40 0.21 -12.41
CA CYS A 49 34.96 0.02 -12.17
C CYS A 49 34.15 -0.37 -13.41
N ASN A 50 34.67 -0.19 -14.63
CA ASN A 50 34.01 -0.65 -15.85
C ASN A 50 34.29 -2.12 -16.18
N THR A 51 35.08 -2.82 -15.36
CA THR A 51 35.50 -4.20 -15.63
C THR A 51 35.00 -5.16 -14.55
N ASN A 52 34.19 -6.13 -14.95
CA ASN A 52 33.72 -7.19 -14.06
C ASN A 52 34.77 -8.29 -13.86
N THR A 53 34.66 -9.01 -12.74
CA THR A 53 35.39 -10.25 -12.46
C THR A 53 34.43 -11.43 -12.59
N ASN A 54 34.76 -12.36 -13.50
CA ASN A 54 33.98 -13.56 -13.74
C ASN A 54 34.43 -14.70 -12.81
N PHE A 55 33.48 -15.52 -12.38
CA PHE A 55 33.74 -16.70 -11.55
C PHE A 55 32.81 -17.85 -11.93
N THR A 56 33.15 -19.05 -11.47
CA THR A 56 32.29 -20.24 -11.60
C THR A 56 31.62 -20.50 -10.25
N MET A 57 30.29 -20.55 -10.20
CA MET A 57 29.53 -20.91 -9.00
C MET A 57 29.74 -22.39 -8.65
N GLU A 58 29.49 -22.79 -7.40
CA GLU A 58 29.64 -24.19 -6.95
C GLU A 58 28.77 -25.19 -7.74
N ASN A 59 27.63 -24.73 -8.27
CA ASN A 59 26.76 -25.53 -9.15
C ASN A 59 27.23 -25.58 -10.63
N GLY A 60 28.42 -25.06 -10.94
CA GLY A 60 29.00 -25.02 -12.29
C GLY A 60 28.52 -23.87 -13.18
N LYS A 61 27.51 -23.10 -12.77
CA LYS A 61 27.02 -21.94 -13.55
C LYS A 61 28.04 -20.80 -13.53
N SER A 62 28.02 -19.97 -14.59
CA SER A 62 28.84 -18.75 -14.64
C SER A 62 28.21 -17.62 -13.84
N GLY A 63 29.03 -16.89 -13.08
CA GLY A 63 28.67 -15.70 -12.31
C GLY A 63 29.68 -14.57 -12.50
N TYR A 64 29.31 -13.36 -12.07
CA TYR A 64 30.15 -12.18 -12.15
C TYR A 64 29.88 -11.21 -11.00
N THR A 65 30.89 -10.42 -10.66
CA THR A 65 30.83 -9.35 -9.64
C THR A 65 31.72 -8.18 -10.06
N ASN A 66 31.55 -7.02 -9.44
CA ASN A 66 32.40 -5.85 -9.62
C ASN A 66 32.93 -5.35 -8.27
N GLY A 67 34.26 -5.36 -8.13
CA GLY A 67 34.94 -4.99 -6.89
C GLY A 67 34.75 -3.53 -6.48
N CYS A 68 34.30 -2.65 -7.38
CA CYS A 68 34.02 -1.26 -7.02
C CYS A 68 32.75 -1.07 -6.18
N TYR A 69 31.81 -2.01 -6.25
CA TYR A 69 30.53 -1.94 -5.55
C TYR A 69 30.45 -2.84 -4.31
N GLY A 70 31.39 -3.79 -4.19
CA GLY A 70 31.64 -4.61 -3.01
C GLY A 70 32.99 -5.28 -3.14
N ALA A 71 33.95 -4.89 -2.30
CA ALA A 71 35.35 -5.24 -2.49
C ALA A 71 35.73 -6.60 -1.88
N ASP A 72 35.07 -7.03 -0.81
CA ASP A 72 35.54 -8.15 0.00
C ASP A 72 34.62 -9.38 -0.02
N ALA A 73 35.23 -10.56 0.13
CA ALA A 73 34.58 -11.85 0.26
C ALA A 73 35.37 -12.76 1.22
N ALA A 74 34.74 -13.81 1.75
CA ALA A 74 35.42 -14.81 2.57
C ALA A 74 36.32 -15.71 1.71
N PHE A 75 37.57 -15.94 2.11
CA PHE A 75 38.44 -16.94 1.50
C PHE A 75 38.19 -18.33 2.10
N LEU A 76 37.85 -19.30 1.25
CA LEU A 76 37.51 -20.67 1.67
C LEU A 76 38.59 -21.70 1.30
N GLY A 77 39.70 -21.28 0.70
CA GLY A 77 40.78 -22.15 0.21
C GLY A 77 40.88 -22.17 -1.32
N TYR A 78 41.57 -23.16 -1.86
CA TYR A 78 41.70 -23.44 -3.28
C TYR A 78 40.95 -24.71 -3.68
N GLY A 79 40.33 -24.67 -4.86
CA GLY A 79 39.75 -25.84 -5.52
C GLY A 79 40.01 -25.79 -7.02
N ASN A 80 40.52 -26.87 -7.60
CA ASN A 80 40.89 -26.96 -9.02
C ASN A 80 41.80 -25.80 -9.50
N GLY A 81 42.77 -25.41 -8.68
CA GLY A 81 43.71 -24.30 -8.97
C GLY A 81 43.10 -22.89 -8.91
N LYS A 82 41.83 -22.75 -8.49
CA LYS A 82 41.12 -21.47 -8.34
C LYS A 82 40.89 -21.13 -6.87
N VAL A 83 40.78 -19.84 -6.56
CA VAL A 83 40.40 -19.36 -5.24
C VAL A 83 38.91 -19.65 -5.00
N LYS A 84 38.59 -20.45 -3.98
CA LYS A 84 37.23 -20.68 -3.50
C LYS A 84 36.85 -19.55 -2.53
N PHE A 85 35.71 -18.92 -2.74
CA PHE A 85 35.26 -17.78 -1.94
C PHE A 85 33.77 -17.84 -1.62
N LYS A 86 33.33 -17.05 -0.63
CA LYS A 86 31.91 -16.73 -0.40
C LYS A 86 31.67 -15.22 -0.42
N LEU A 87 30.77 -14.76 -1.28
CA LEU A 87 30.40 -13.36 -1.48
C LEU A 87 28.87 -13.28 -1.64
N SER A 88 28.20 -12.42 -0.88
CA SER A 88 26.76 -12.13 -1.07
C SER A 88 25.88 -13.37 -1.33
N GLY A 89 26.04 -14.39 -0.49
CA GLY A 89 25.29 -15.64 -0.54
C GLY A 89 25.82 -16.70 -1.51
N VAL A 90 26.69 -16.35 -2.46
CA VAL A 90 27.25 -17.30 -3.44
C VAL A 90 28.60 -17.86 -2.98
N ILE A 91 28.77 -19.17 -3.16
CA ILE A 91 30.09 -19.83 -3.14
C ILE A 91 30.56 -20.00 -4.58
N GLY A 92 31.78 -19.55 -4.87
CA GLY A 92 32.33 -19.58 -6.22
C GLY A 92 33.84 -19.82 -6.26
N TYR A 93 34.33 -19.99 -7.48
CA TYR A 93 35.73 -20.23 -7.82
C TYR A 93 36.20 -19.17 -8.82
N VAL A 94 37.21 -18.38 -8.44
CA VAL A 94 37.77 -17.29 -9.26
C VAL A 94 39.23 -17.56 -9.59
N ASN A 95 39.67 -17.11 -10.76
CA ASN A 95 41.08 -17.21 -11.15
C ASN A 95 41.93 -16.37 -10.17
N PRO A 96 42.99 -16.93 -9.55
CA PRO A 96 43.82 -16.21 -8.58
C PRO A 96 44.41 -14.89 -9.11
N ASN A 97 44.61 -14.76 -10.43
CA ASN A 97 45.14 -13.53 -11.05
C ASN A 97 44.13 -12.38 -11.09
N GLU A 98 42.86 -12.66 -10.86
CA GLU A 98 41.77 -11.68 -10.92
C GLU A 98 41.49 -11.04 -9.55
N VAL A 99 42.07 -11.57 -8.48
CA VAL A 99 41.78 -11.18 -7.09
C VAL A 99 43.06 -11.06 -6.28
N GLU A 100 42.95 -10.46 -5.10
CA GLU A 100 44.04 -10.39 -4.14
C GLU A 100 43.58 -11.02 -2.82
N LEU A 101 44.45 -11.81 -2.17
CA LEU A 101 44.18 -12.36 -0.84
C LEU A 101 44.79 -11.46 0.24
N ARG A 102 44.02 -11.17 1.30
CA ARG A 102 44.46 -10.36 2.44
C ARG A 102 44.26 -11.11 3.75
N ASN A 103 45.32 -11.22 4.54
CA ASN A 103 45.25 -11.86 5.85
C ASN A 103 44.43 -11.01 6.83
N MET A 104 43.68 -11.67 7.71
CA MET A 104 43.12 -11.06 8.92
C MET A 104 44.12 -11.30 10.05
N ASP A 105 45.22 -10.55 10.04
CA ASP A 105 46.30 -10.67 11.04
C ASP A 105 45.97 -9.86 12.32
N PRO A 106 46.05 -10.45 13.53
CA PRO A 106 45.83 -9.76 14.80
C PRO A 106 46.77 -8.58 15.11
N GLU A 107 47.93 -8.44 14.46
CA GLU A 107 48.94 -7.47 14.90
C GLU A 107 48.87 -6.11 14.18
N ILE A 108 48.20 -5.98 13.02
CA ILE A 108 48.04 -4.70 12.31
C ILE A 108 46.68 -4.64 11.58
N PRO A 109 45.70 -3.84 12.05
CA PRO A 109 44.36 -3.77 11.44
C PRO A 109 44.38 -2.83 10.22
N THR A 110 44.92 -3.30 9.09
CA THR A 110 44.90 -2.56 7.81
C THR A 110 43.82 -3.01 6.84
N THR A 111 43.04 -4.03 7.20
CA THR A 111 42.02 -4.63 6.32
C THR A 111 40.62 -4.35 6.86
N TYR A 112 39.86 -3.56 6.11
CA TYR A 112 38.47 -3.23 6.40
C TYR A 112 37.56 -4.18 5.63
N MET A 113 36.46 -4.58 6.26
CA MET A 113 35.53 -5.57 5.73
C MET A 113 34.10 -5.07 5.79
N SER A 114 33.26 -5.64 4.92
CA SER A 114 31.82 -5.45 5.00
C SER A 114 31.30 -5.97 6.34
N SER A 115 30.38 -5.23 6.96
CA SER A 115 29.85 -5.57 8.29
C SER A 115 28.42 -5.07 8.48
N TYR A 116 27.67 -5.78 9.31
CA TYR A 116 26.30 -5.44 9.67
C TYR A 116 26.29 -4.80 11.04
N LYS A 117 25.54 -3.71 11.20
CA LYS A 117 25.34 -3.06 12.48
C LYS A 117 23.88 -3.15 12.87
N ILE A 118 23.61 -3.72 14.03
CA ILE A 118 22.29 -3.71 14.66
C ILE A 118 22.29 -2.61 15.70
N GLU A 119 21.47 -1.60 15.46
CA GLU A 119 21.26 -0.50 16.40
C GLU A 119 19.85 0.05 16.24
N ASN A 120 19.24 0.44 17.35
CA ASN A 120 17.92 1.08 17.37
C ASN A 120 16.86 0.28 16.59
N GLY A 121 16.82 -1.05 16.75
CA GLY A 121 15.87 -1.94 16.10
C GLY A 121 15.96 -2.00 14.57
N VAL A 122 17.05 -1.49 13.99
CA VAL A 122 17.33 -1.49 12.54
C VAL A 122 18.63 -2.25 12.32
N ILE A 123 18.65 -3.07 11.26
CA ILE A 123 19.89 -3.65 10.74
C ILE A 123 20.39 -2.82 9.56
N LYS A 124 21.67 -2.46 9.62
CA LYS A 124 22.39 -1.69 8.61
C LYS A 124 23.52 -2.53 8.05
N HIS A 125 23.80 -2.42 6.77
CA HIS A 125 24.96 -3.05 6.14
C HIS A 125 25.94 -1.98 5.68
N THR A 126 27.16 -2.04 6.21
CA THR A 126 28.32 -1.28 5.72
C THR A 126 29.01 -2.14 4.68
N ILE A 127 28.85 -1.79 3.41
CA ILE A 127 29.46 -2.46 2.26
C ILE A 127 30.83 -1.83 2.04
N GLN A 128 31.90 -2.63 2.16
CA GLN A 128 33.25 -2.13 1.97
C GLN A 128 33.57 -1.97 0.48
N LEU A 129 34.01 -0.78 0.08
CA LEU A 129 34.36 -0.49 -1.31
C LEU A 129 35.86 -0.54 -1.58
N ASP A 130 36.71 -0.41 -0.58
CA ASP A 130 38.17 -0.61 -0.68
C ASP A 130 38.70 -1.15 0.64
N VAL A 131 39.21 -2.39 0.63
CA VAL A 131 39.68 -3.08 1.83
C VAL A 131 40.85 -2.37 2.54
N ASN A 132 41.52 -1.41 1.89
CA ASN A 132 42.62 -0.63 2.49
C ASN A 132 42.16 0.70 3.10
N ASN A 133 40.90 1.09 2.91
CA ASN A 133 40.40 2.40 3.31
C ASN A 133 39.01 2.33 3.98
N TYR A 134 38.96 2.42 5.30
CA TYR A 134 37.70 2.37 6.06
C TYR A 134 36.68 3.44 5.66
N LYS A 135 37.14 4.61 5.19
CA LYS A 135 36.25 5.71 4.79
C LYS A 135 35.52 5.43 3.49
N SER A 136 35.88 4.38 2.78
CA SER A 136 35.25 3.99 1.51
C SER A 136 33.96 3.18 1.69
N GLY A 137 33.62 2.74 2.91
CA GLY A 137 32.43 1.93 3.15
C GLY A 137 31.13 2.70 2.90
N ASN A 138 30.16 2.08 2.22
CA ASN A 138 28.81 2.63 2.04
C ASN A 138 27.83 1.95 3.00
N THR A 139 27.12 2.72 3.82
CA THR A 139 26.18 2.17 4.82
C THR A 139 24.74 2.35 4.39
N ILE A 140 24.01 1.23 4.29
CA ILE A 140 22.58 1.20 3.95
C ILE A 140 21.75 0.61 5.08
N SER A 141 20.54 1.13 5.30
CA SER A 141 19.59 0.56 6.27
C SER A 141 18.70 -0.46 5.56
N ILE A 142 18.95 -1.74 5.77
CA ILE A 142 18.33 -2.79 4.94
C ILE A 142 17.01 -3.30 5.49
N GLY A 143 16.72 -3.09 6.78
CA GLY A 143 15.46 -3.54 7.35
C GLY A 143 15.36 -3.41 8.86
N LYS A 144 14.30 -4.02 9.41
CA LYS A 144 14.14 -4.21 10.85
C LYS A 144 15.20 -5.19 11.35
N ALA A 145 15.70 -4.97 12.55
CA ALA A 145 16.65 -5.88 13.17
C ALA A 145 16.04 -7.28 13.34
N PRO A 146 16.82 -8.36 13.14
CA PRO A 146 16.39 -9.72 13.47
C PRO A 146 16.05 -9.83 14.96
N ASP A 147 14.96 -10.55 15.26
CA ASP A 147 14.62 -10.88 16.63
C ASP A 147 15.72 -11.77 17.25
N GLY A 148 16.06 -11.52 18.52
CA GLY A 148 17.00 -12.35 19.27
C GLY A 148 18.50 -12.07 19.03
N ILE A 149 18.86 -11.16 18.13
CA ILE A 149 20.25 -10.68 17.98
C ILE A 149 20.41 -9.34 18.74
N SER A 150 21.48 -9.23 19.52
CA SER A 150 21.77 -8.02 20.30
C SER A 150 22.24 -6.85 19.42
N ASN A 151 22.18 -5.63 19.96
CA ASN A 151 22.84 -4.49 19.33
C ASN A 151 24.35 -4.74 19.28
N GLY A 152 24.96 -4.51 18.13
CA GLY A 152 26.36 -4.84 17.92
C GLY A 152 26.76 -4.75 16.45
N THR A 153 28.02 -5.07 16.17
CA THR A 153 28.55 -5.18 14.81
C THR A 153 28.83 -6.65 14.52
N TYR A 154 28.49 -7.10 13.33
CA TYR A 154 28.52 -8.50 12.92
C TYR A 154 29.14 -8.67 11.53
N TYR A 155 29.80 -9.79 11.30
CA TYR A 155 30.22 -10.24 9.96
C TYR A 155 29.21 -11.24 9.40
N SER A 156 28.98 -11.15 8.08
CA SER A 156 28.22 -12.14 7.31
C SER A 156 28.48 -11.93 5.82
N TYR A 157 28.73 -13.01 5.07
CA TYR A 157 28.78 -12.97 3.61
C TYR A 157 27.56 -13.61 2.95
N ASP A 158 26.50 -13.93 3.69
CA ASP A 158 25.19 -14.31 3.13
C ASP A 158 24.04 -13.40 3.58
N GLY A 159 24.26 -12.54 4.59
CA GLY A 159 23.22 -11.67 5.14
C GLY A 159 22.16 -12.43 5.94
N ILE A 160 22.38 -13.72 6.22
CA ILE A 160 21.42 -14.62 6.89
C ILE A 160 21.94 -15.06 8.26
N TYR A 161 23.20 -15.49 8.31
CA TYR A 161 23.86 -15.94 9.53
C TYR A 161 24.95 -14.96 9.93
N PHE A 162 24.92 -14.52 11.19
CA PHE A 162 25.77 -13.46 11.72
C PHE A 162 26.77 -13.98 12.74
N TYR A 163 27.96 -13.40 12.72
CA TYR A 163 29.05 -13.71 13.65
C TYR A 163 29.55 -12.41 14.26
N GLU A 164 29.85 -12.40 15.56
CA GLU A 164 30.38 -11.21 16.24
C GLU A 164 31.57 -10.62 15.49
N ALA A 165 31.61 -9.30 15.29
CA ALA A 165 32.68 -8.61 14.56
C ALA A 165 33.98 -8.54 15.38
N SER A 166 34.61 -9.70 15.53
CA SER A 166 35.88 -9.94 16.21
C SER A 166 36.72 -10.92 15.38
N LEU A 167 38.02 -11.00 15.66
CA LEU A 167 38.88 -12.00 15.01
C LEU A 167 38.38 -13.43 15.23
N ASN A 168 37.90 -13.74 16.43
CA ASN A 168 37.36 -15.07 16.73
C ASN A 168 36.07 -15.33 15.96
N GLY A 169 35.14 -14.38 15.93
CA GLY A 169 33.90 -14.49 15.15
C GLY A 169 34.15 -14.63 13.65
N PHE A 170 35.15 -13.93 13.12
CA PHE A 170 35.60 -14.12 11.73
C PHE A 170 36.12 -15.53 11.46
N LYS A 171 36.99 -16.06 12.32
CA LYS A 171 37.51 -17.44 12.18
C LYS A 171 36.37 -18.46 12.20
N MET A 172 35.44 -18.31 13.15
CA MET A 172 34.24 -19.15 13.23
C MET A 172 33.40 -19.10 11.96
N MET A 173 33.21 -17.90 11.37
CA MET A 173 32.49 -17.73 10.11
C MET A 173 33.16 -18.47 8.95
N ILE A 174 34.49 -18.31 8.79
CA ILE A 174 35.25 -18.97 7.72
C ILE A 174 35.19 -20.49 7.86
N ASP A 175 35.38 -21.01 9.08
CA ASP A 175 35.30 -22.44 9.33
C ASP A 175 33.90 -23.00 9.05
N ASP A 176 32.84 -22.30 9.49
CA ASP A 176 31.46 -22.70 9.21
C ASP A 176 31.19 -22.73 7.69
N TYR A 177 31.69 -21.76 6.93
CA TYR A 177 31.57 -21.76 5.48
C TYR A 177 32.38 -22.87 4.80
N ARG A 178 33.56 -23.24 5.32
CA ARG A 178 34.36 -24.39 4.83
C ARG A 178 33.68 -25.73 5.12
N GLU A 179 33.04 -25.84 6.27
CA GLU A 179 32.26 -27.00 6.72
C GLU A 179 30.83 -27.05 6.13
N ASN A 180 30.43 -26.02 5.37
CA ASN A 180 29.07 -25.85 4.84
C ASN A 180 27.98 -25.92 5.94
N THR A 181 28.23 -25.23 7.06
CA THR A 181 27.34 -25.10 8.22
C THR A 181 27.22 -23.63 8.64
N SER A 182 26.43 -23.37 9.68
CA SER A 182 26.28 -22.07 10.34
C SER A 182 26.06 -22.22 11.85
N ARG A 183 26.48 -23.36 12.41
CA ARG A 183 26.24 -23.76 13.81
C ARG A 183 26.87 -22.83 14.84
N ARG A 184 27.90 -22.06 14.46
CA ARG A 184 28.58 -21.08 15.34
C ARG A 184 28.05 -19.65 15.18
N ALA A 185 27.08 -19.42 14.29
CA ALA A 185 26.45 -18.12 14.14
C ALA A 185 25.63 -17.76 15.39
N VAL A 186 25.56 -16.46 15.74
CA VAL A 186 24.77 -15.97 16.89
C VAL A 186 23.28 -16.25 16.74
N ASN A 187 22.83 -16.42 15.50
CA ASN A 187 21.46 -16.75 15.14
C ASN A 187 21.35 -18.10 14.41
N ALA A 188 22.21 -19.07 14.74
CA ALA A 188 22.22 -20.40 14.10
C ALA A 188 20.84 -21.08 14.08
N ASN A 189 20.05 -20.91 15.15
CA ASN A 189 18.73 -21.51 15.30
C ASN A 189 17.59 -20.65 14.72
N GLN A 190 17.87 -19.42 14.30
CA GLN A 190 16.89 -18.45 13.77
C GLN A 190 17.52 -17.65 12.61
N PRO A 191 17.65 -18.26 11.41
CA PRO A 191 18.21 -17.58 10.25
C PRO A 191 17.42 -16.32 9.91
N PHE A 192 18.13 -15.22 9.65
CA PHE A 192 17.51 -13.96 9.28
C PHE A 192 17.33 -13.88 7.77
N TYR A 193 16.08 -13.84 7.31
CA TYR A 193 15.80 -13.48 5.94
C TYR A 193 15.21 -12.08 5.91
N ASN A 194 15.95 -11.13 5.34
CA ASN A 194 15.47 -9.77 5.18
C ASN A 194 14.16 -9.78 4.38
N TYR A 195 13.08 -9.28 4.99
CA TYR A 195 11.74 -9.37 4.41
C TYR A 195 11.66 -8.81 2.99
N TYR A 196 12.27 -7.64 2.72
CA TYR A 196 12.16 -6.97 1.42
C TYR A 196 13.11 -7.56 0.37
N SER A 197 14.29 -8.04 0.77
CA SER A 197 15.20 -8.74 -0.14
C SER A 197 14.64 -10.10 -0.58
N TYR A 198 13.88 -10.77 0.29
CA TYR A 198 13.26 -12.08 0.05
C TYR A 198 11.74 -12.01 -0.17
N LEU A 199 11.18 -10.83 -0.40
CA LEU A 199 9.78 -10.68 -0.77
C LEU A 199 9.59 -11.17 -2.21
N PRO A 200 8.72 -12.16 -2.46
CA PRO A 200 8.38 -12.53 -3.83
C PRO A 200 7.70 -11.36 -4.55
N ALA A 201 8.09 -11.11 -5.80
CA ALA A 201 7.51 -10.10 -6.66
C ALA A 201 6.02 -10.38 -6.93
N ARG A 202 5.58 -11.64 -6.82
CA ARG A 202 4.17 -12.06 -6.84
C ARG A 202 3.42 -11.71 -5.55
N THR A 203 3.52 -10.45 -5.14
CA THR A 203 2.82 -9.84 -4.00
C THR A 203 2.19 -8.53 -4.42
N ILE A 204 1.15 -8.10 -3.70
CA ILE A 204 0.41 -6.85 -3.94
C ILE A 204 0.69 -5.94 -2.75
N SER A 205 1.21 -4.74 -3.02
CA SER A 205 1.40 -3.72 -1.99
C SER A 205 0.07 -3.22 -1.44
N ASN A 206 0.02 -2.91 -0.13
CA ASN A 206 -1.10 -2.23 0.53
C ASN A 206 -1.16 -0.73 0.17
N TYR A 207 -0.10 -0.18 -0.41
CA TYR A 207 -0.06 1.23 -0.78
C TYR A 207 -0.89 1.51 -2.03
N THR A 208 -1.61 2.62 -1.96
CA THR A 208 -2.49 3.10 -3.02
C THR A 208 -1.79 4.13 -3.90
N ILE A 209 -2.44 4.50 -5.00
CA ILE A 209 -2.01 5.63 -5.86
C ILE A 209 -1.82 6.90 -5.01
N ASN A 210 -2.70 7.13 -4.03
CA ASN A 210 -2.65 8.31 -3.17
C ASN A 210 -1.45 8.28 -2.22
N ASP A 211 -1.09 7.13 -1.67
CA ASP A 211 0.10 7.02 -0.81
C ASP A 211 1.39 7.34 -1.60
N ILE A 212 1.51 6.82 -2.83
CA ILE A 212 2.62 7.17 -3.72
C ILE A 212 2.55 8.65 -4.13
N ALA A 213 1.35 9.23 -4.27
CA ALA A 213 1.20 10.65 -4.61
C ALA A 213 1.70 11.56 -3.48
N VAL A 214 1.50 11.17 -2.22
CA VAL A 214 2.07 11.86 -1.06
C VAL A 214 3.60 11.80 -1.10
N ASP A 215 4.19 10.65 -1.42
CA ASP A 215 5.64 10.50 -1.58
C ASP A 215 6.21 11.37 -2.71
N PHE A 216 5.43 11.60 -3.77
CA PHE A 216 5.83 12.45 -4.89
C PHE A 216 5.52 13.94 -4.66
N SER A 217 4.92 14.31 -3.53
CA SER A 217 4.46 15.68 -3.27
C SER A 217 5.57 16.74 -3.17
N GLY A 218 6.83 16.31 -3.08
CA GLY A 218 8.00 17.18 -3.19
C GLY A 218 8.29 17.67 -4.62
N TRP A 219 7.61 17.13 -5.63
CA TRP A 219 7.76 17.53 -7.03
C TRP A 219 6.46 18.13 -7.57
N SER A 220 6.59 19.10 -8.46
CA SER A 220 5.46 19.80 -9.09
C SER A 220 5.40 19.63 -10.61
N SER A 221 6.41 19.01 -11.23
CA SER A 221 6.46 18.77 -12.67
C SER A 221 7.45 17.67 -13.06
N LYS A 222 7.29 17.16 -14.29
CA LYS A 222 8.36 16.43 -14.97
C LYS A 222 9.52 17.37 -15.30
N MET A 223 10.69 16.79 -15.51
CA MET A 223 11.89 17.54 -15.90
C MET A 223 11.68 18.20 -17.27
N THR A 224 12.03 19.48 -17.36
CA THR A 224 12.07 20.23 -18.63
C THR A 224 13.49 20.46 -19.14
N SER A 225 14.49 20.32 -18.27
CA SER A 225 15.92 20.42 -18.61
C SER A 225 16.77 19.47 -17.75
N TYR A 226 18.02 19.24 -18.14
CA TYR A 226 19.01 18.53 -17.34
C TYR A 226 20.21 19.42 -17.03
N PRO A 227 20.70 19.47 -15.77
CA PRO A 227 20.22 18.74 -14.59
C PRO A 227 18.83 19.19 -14.09
N ALA A 228 18.11 18.31 -13.40
CA ALA A 228 16.76 18.56 -12.90
C ALA A 228 16.73 19.71 -11.86
N ALA A 229 15.69 20.55 -11.90
CA ALA A 229 15.41 21.44 -10.78
C ALA A 229 14.98 20.64 -9.53
N SER A 230 15.04 21.27 -8.35
CA SER A 230 14.68 20.61 -7.08
C SER A 230 13.23 20.09 -7.07
N HIS A 231 12.30 20.85 -7.66
CA HIS A 231 10.88 20.55 -7.78
C HIS A 231 10.51 19.66 -8.99
N GLU A 232 11.48 19.24 -9.80
CA GLU A 232 11.27 18.41 -10.98
C GLU A 232 11.72 16.96 -10.76
N SER A 233 10.96 16.00 -11.32
CA SER A 233 11.36 14.59 -11.45
C SER A 233 10.57 13.89 -12.55
N GLN A 234 11.19 12.96 -13.28
CA GLN A 234 10.48 12.11 -14.24
C GLN A 234 9.45 11.17 -13.60
N LEU A 235 9.55 10.91 -12.29
CA LEU A 235 8.55 10.15 -11.52
C LEU A 235 7.24 10.94 -11.31
N TYR A 236 7.26 12.27 -11.44
CA TYR A 236 6.07 13.10 -11.27
C TYR A 236 4.95 12.65 -12.21
N GLY A 237 3.78 12.33 -11.64
CA GLY A 237 2.59 11.89 -12.37
C GLY A 237 2.52 10.39 -12.69
N GLU A 238 3.49 9.58 -12.27
CA GLU A 238 3.58 8.17 -12.68
C GLU A 238 3.02 7.17 -11.65
N GLN A 239 2.42 7.63 -10.55
CA GLN A 239 1.94 6.78 -9.44
C GLN A 239 0.97 5.68 -9.92
N GLN A 240 0.07 6.05 -10.83
CA GLN A 240 -0.90 5.12 -11.40
C GLN A 240 -0.23 3.98 -12.18
N ALA A 241 0.89 4.23 -12.86
CA ALA A 241 1.57 3.20 -13.66
C ALA A 241 2.07 2.04 -12.78
N PHE A 242 2.67 2.34 -11.63
CA PHE A 242 3.15 1.32 -10.70
C PHE A 242 2.02 0.43 -10.17
N ILE A 243 0.89 1.02 -9.77
CA ILE A 243 -0.26 0.27 -9.25
C ILE A 243 -1.00 -0.51 -10.35
N GLU A 244 -1.22 0.10 -11.52
CA GLU A 244 -1.87 -0.58 -12.65
C GLU A 244 -1.08 -1.81 -13.09
N TYR A 245 0.24 -1.66 -13.27
CA TYR A 245 1.08 -2.75 -13.76
C TYR A 245 1.40 -3.80 -12.70
N GLN A 246 1.32 -3.48 -11.41
CA GLN A 246 1.23 -4.49 -10.35
C GLN A 246 -0.01 -5.36 -10.53
N ASN A 247 -1.18 -4.74 -10.73
CA ASN A 247 -2.45 -5.46 -10.81
C ASN A 247 -2.60 -6.21 -12.15
N GLN A 248 -1.95 -5.74 -13.21
CA GLN A 248 -1.99 -6.38 -14.53
C GLN A 248 -0.96 -7.50 -14.68
N TYR A 249 0.29 -7.26 -14.27
CA TYR A 249 1.42 -8.17 -14.51
C TYR A 249 1.89 -8.90 -13.25
N GLY A 250 1.28 -8.66 -12.09
CA GLY A 250 1.55 -9.37 -10.85
C GLY A 250 2.95 -9.13 -10.29
N VAL A 251 3.44 -7.89 -10.40
CA VAL A 251 4.76 -7.49 -9.88
C VAL A 251 4.58 -6.39 -8.84
N ASN A 252 5.06 -6.62 -7.62
CA ASN A 252 4.87 -5.70 -6.50
C ASN A 252 5.28 -4.25 -6.84
N ALA A 253 4.32 -3.32 -6.72
CA ALA A 253 4.48 -1.92 -7.11
C ALA A 253 5.63 -1.23 -6.38
N MET A 254 5.81 -1.53 -5.09
CA MET A 254 6.81 -0.89 -4.26
C MET A 254 8.21 -1.44 -4.48
N MET A 255 8.35 -2.69 -4.91
CA MET A 255 9.62 -3.21 -5.42
C MET A 255 10.04 -2.42 -6.67
N ILE A 256 9.14 -2.26 -7.64
CA ILE A 256 9.44 -1.51 -8.87
C ILE A 256 9.72 -0.03 -8.56
N LEU A 257 8.95 0.59 -7.65
CA LEU A 257 9.15 1.99 -7.29
C LEU A 257 10.49 2.21 -6.57
N GLY A 258 10.85 1.34 -5.62
CA GLY A 258 12.14 1.39 -4.94
C GLY A 258 13.29 1.32 -5.94
N LEU A 259 13.20 0.38 -6.88
CA LEU A 259 14.17 0.24 -7.97
C LEU A 259 14.23 1.47 -8.88
N ALA A 260 13.09 1.96 -9.35
CA ALA A 260 13.03 3.14 -10.20
C ALA A 260 13.71 4.34 -9.54
N LYS A 261 13.49 4.53 -8.23
CA LYS A 261 14.14 5.60 -7.45
C LYS A 261 15.65 5.42 -7.38
N ASN A 262 16.14 4.21 -7.12
CA ASN A 262 17.58 3.97 -7.05
C ASN A 262 18.27 4.17 -8.41
N GLU A 263 17.79 3.49 -9.45
CA GLU A 263 18.41 3.42 -10.78
C GLU A 263 18.38 4.76 -11.54
N SER A 264 17.44 5.64 -11.21
CA SER A 264 17.32 6.96 -11.85
C SER A 264 17.71 8.14 -10.96
N GLY A 265 18.21 7.89 -9.74
CA GLY A 265 18.49 8.96 -8.78
C GLY A 265 17.26 9.81 -8.48
N MET A 266 16.17 9.16 -8.05
CA MET A 266 14.85 9.76 -7.79
C MET A 266 14.18 10.36 -9.05
N GLY A 267 14.41 9.77 -10.22
CA GLY A 267 13.85 10.23 -11.51
C GLY A 267 14.56 11.45 -12.08
N LYS A 268 15.82 11.70 -11.71
CA LYS A 268 16.57 12.92 -12.06
C LYS A 268 17.82 12.67 -12.91
N SER A 269 18.12 11.41 -13.25
CA SER A 269 19.28 11.05 -14.08
C SER A 269 19.12 11.52 -15.53
N SER A 270 20.24 11.72 -16.23
CA SER A 270 20.25 12.09 -17.66
C SER A 270 19.55 11.05 -18.53
N ILE A 271 19.67 9.76 -18.20
CA ILE A 271 19.01 8.66 -18.90
C ILE A 271 17.49 8.73 -18.69
N SER A 272 17.02 8.95 -17.46
CA SER A 272 15.59 9.10 -17.19
C SER A 272 14.98 10.27 -17.97
N PHE A 273 15.71 11.39 -18.08
CA PHE A 273 15.27 12.56 -18.84
C PHE A 273 15.28 12.35 -20.35
N THR A 274 16.41 11.91 -20.91
CA THR A 274 16.60 11.86 -22.38
C THR A 274 15.98 10.62 -23.03
N LYS A 275 15.69 9.57 -22.25
CA LYS A 275 15.22 8.27 -22.74
C LYS A 275 13.92 7.79 -22.10
N ASN A 276 13.36 8.54 -21.15
CA ASN A 276 12.22 8.10 -20.33
C ASN A 276 12.45 6.74 -19.65
N ASN A 277 13.71 6.44 -19.32
CA ASN A 277 14.13 5.14 -18.81
C ASN A 277 14.57 5.26 -17.35
N LEU A 278 13.68 4.88 -16.43
CA LEU A 278 13.90 4.96 -14.99
C LEU A 278 14.78 3.82 -14.43
N PHE A 279 15.00 2.76 -15.21
CA PHE A 279 15.54 1.50 -14.72
C PHE A 279 16.92 1.16 -15.32
N GLY A 280 17.52 2.09 -16.07
CA GLY A 280 18.82 1.86 -16.73
C GLY A 280 18.81 0.74 -17.78
N ILE A 281 17.65 0.38 -18.34
CA ILE A 281 17.54 -0.78 -19.24
C ILE A 281 18.40 -0.58 -20.49
N GLY A 282 19.32 -1.51 -20.73
CA GLY A 282 20.24 -1.47 -21.87
C GLY A 282 21.36 -0.43 -21.75
N ALA A 283 21.53 0.21 -20.58
CA ALA A 283 22.70 1.02 -20.30
C ALA A 283 23.86 0.10 -19.91
N TYR A 284 24.93 0.10 -20.71
CA TYR A 284 26.16 -0.59 -20.38
C TYR A 284 27.19 0.43 -19.90
N ASP A 285 28.01 0.07 -18.91
CA ASP A 285 29.11 0.93 -18.41
C ASP A 285 30.06 1.36 -19.55
N SER A 286 30.21 0.51 -20.57
CA SER A 286 31.01 0.77 -21.78
C SER A 286 30.32 1.64 -22.84
N ASN A 287 29.00 1.80 -22.78
CA ASN A 287 28.21 2.61 -23.71
C ASN A 287 26.83 2.97 -23.14
N THR A 288 26.75 4.06 -22.39
CA THR A 288 25.49 4.58 -21.82
C THR A 288 24.50 5.05 -22.90
N GLY A 289 24.97 5.33 -24.12
CA GLY A 289 24.13 5.69 -25.26
C GLY A 289 23.26 4.55 -25.82
N ALA A 290 23.58 3.30 -25.45
CA ALA A 290 22.81 2.11 -25.80
C ALA A 290 21.52 1.94 -24.97
N ALA A 291 21.30 2.79 -23.95
CA ALA A 291 20.13 2.75 -23.11
C ALA A 291 18.83 2.83 -23.94
N LYS A 292 17.91 1.91 -23.66
CA LYS A 292 16.62 1.82 -24.37
C LYS A 292 15.84 3.12 -24.15
N ALA A 293 15.34 3.69 -25.25
CA ALA A 293 14.43 4.84 -25.22
C ALA A 293 12.97 4.36 -25.21
N PHE A 294 12.14 5.02 -24.42
CA PHE A 294 10.69 4.83 -24.39
C PHE A 294 9.99 6.13 -24.80
N GLY A 295 8.80 6.01 -25.41
CA GLY A 295 7.99 7.16 -25.77
C GLY A 295 7.52 7.94 -24.55
N THR A 296 7.24 7.24 -23.44
CA THR A 296 6.88 7.83 -22.14
C THR A 296 7.51 7.07 -20.98
N VAL A 297 7.60 7.72 -19.81
CA VAL A 297 8.09 7.06 -18.58
C VAL A 297 7.19 5.88 -18.20
N ARG A 298 5.87 6.06 -18.34
CA ARG A 298 4.88 5.00 -18.17
C ARG A 298 5.18 3.75 -19.01
N GLU A 299 5.53 3.94 -20.29
CA GLU A 299 5.89 2.82 -21.17
C GLU A 299 7.13 2.08 -20.66
N GLY A 300 8.13 2.80 -20.12
CA GLY A 300 9.28 2.20 -19.44
C GLY A 300 8.88 1.36 -18.22
N ILE A 301 7.98 1.85 -17.38
CA ILE A 301 7.44 1.11 -16.22
C ILE A 301 6.68 -0.14 -16.68
N ARG A 302 5.88 -0.04 -17.75
CA ARG A 302 5.18 -1.18 -18.36
C ARG A 302 6.16 -2.24 -18.82
N TYR A 303 7.16 -1.83 -19.62
CA TYR A 303 8.15 -2.73 -20.20
C TYR A 303 8.96 -3.44 -19.10
N TYR A 304 9.35 -2.72 -18.05
CA TYR A 304 10.02 -3.32 -16.90
C TYR A 304 9.15 -4.39 -16.24
N SER A 305 7.91 -4.02 -15.86
CA SER A 305 6.97 -4.90 -15.15
C SER A 305 6.64 -6.16 -15.96
N LYS A 306 6.33 -5.98 -17.25
CA LYS A 306 5.91 -7.04 -18.15
C LYS A 306 7.10 -7.88 -18.63
N ASN A 307 8.02 -7.27 -19.39
CA ASN A 307 9.01 -7.99 -20.18
C ASN A 307 10.29 -8.35 -19.40
N LEU A 308 10.69 -7.53 -18.43
CA LEU A 308 11.86 -7.86 -17.61
C LEU A 308 11.47 -8.78 -16.46
N VAL A 309 10.44 -8.42 -15.70
CA VAL A 309 10.11 -9.14 -14.47
C VAL A 309 9.17 -10.31 -14.77
N SER A 310 7.93 -10.06 -15.20
CA SER A 310 6.92 -11.12 -15.32
C SER A 310 7.28 -12.19 -16.36
N GLU A 311 7.77 -11.80 -17.54
CA GLU A 311 8.18 -12.70 -18.64
C GLU A 311 9.66 -13.11 -18.57
N GLY A 312 10.40 -12.65 -17.56
CA GLY A 312 11.84 -12.89 -17.48
C GLY A 312 12.24 -13.45 -16.13
N TYR A 313 12.46 -12.57 -15.16
CA TYR A 313 12.92 -12.99 -13.83
C TYR A 313 11.93 -13.89 -13.09
N MET A 314 10.65 -13.92 -13.48
CA MET A 314 9.63 -14.82 -12.94
C MET A 314 9.35 -16.04 -13.83
N ASP A 315 10.05 -16.19 -14.95
CA ASP A 315 9.80 -17.25 -15.93
C ASP A 315 10.91 -18.32 -15.92
N PRO A 316 10.65 -19.53 -15.37
CA PRO A 316 11.62 -20.62 -15.35
C PRO A 316 11.98 -21.16 -16.74
N PHE A 317 11.26 -20.77 -17.80
CA PHE A 317 11.51 -21.15 -19.19
C PHE A 317 11.96 -19.97 -20.06
N ASP A 318 12.36 -18.84 -19.45
CA ASP A 318 12.85 -17.65 -20.14
C ASP A 318 13.86 -17.99 -21.25
N ALA A 319 13.55 -17.57 -22.48
CA ALA A 319 14.26 -17.99 -23.68
C ALA A 319 15.61 -17.28 -23.90
N ILE A 320 15.96 -16.30 -23.07
CA ILE A 320 17.27 -15.64 -23.15
C ILE A 320 18.38 -16.62 -22.78
N ALA A 321 19.48 -16.62 -23.55
CA ALA A 321 20.61 -17.51 -23.36
C ALA A 321 21.12 -17.51 -21.90
N GLY A 322 21.01 -18.68 -21.25
CA GLY A 322 21.40 -18.88 -19.85
C GLY A 322 20.33 -18.60 -18.80
N GLY A 323 19.13 -18.14 -19.20
CA GLY A 323 17.95 -17.90 -18.36
C GLY A 323 18.14 -16.79 -17.31
N ARG A 324 17.16 -15.89 -17.15
CA ARG A 324 17.18 -14.90 -16.06
C ARG A 324 16.63 -15.42 -14.72
N TYR A 325 15.87 -16.51 -14.76
CA TYR A 325 15.15 -17.02 -13.59
C TYR A 325 16.06 -17.69 -12.56
N HIS A 326 16.10 -17.09 -11.37
CA HIS A 326 16.79 -17.62 -10.19
C HIS A 326 15.95 -17.42 -8.91
N GLY A 327 14.63 -17.33 -9.07
CA GLY A 327 13.68 -16.99 -8.01
C GLY A 327 13.13 -15.58 -8.13
N GLY A 328 11.88 -15.43 -7.72
CA GLY A 328 11.09 -14.24 -7.97
C GLY A 328 11.31 -13.04 -7.05
N HIS A 329 12.52 -12.77 -6.56
CA HIS A 329 12.81 -11.78 -5.51
C HIS A 329 14.11 -11.01 -5.81
N PHE A 330 14.35 -9.88 -5.14
CA PHE A 330 15.60 -9.12 -5.34
C PHE A 330 16.84 -9.97 -5.04
N GLY A 331 16.87 -10.58 -3.86
CA GLY A 331 17.87 -11.55 -3.45
C GLY A 331 19.30 -11.01 -3.44
N ASN A 332 20.25 -11.91 -3.69
CA ASN A 332 21.68 -11.69 -3.61
C ASN A 332 22.40 -12.49 -4.72
N LYS A 333 23.73 -12.60 -4.68
CA LYS A 333 24.45 -13.39 -5.70
C LYS A 333 24.22 -14.90 -5.60
N GLY A 334 23.59 -15.38 -4.52
CA GLY A 334 23.21 -16.78 -4.35
C GLY A 334 21.79 -17.12 -4.84
N SER A 335 20.89 -16.15 -4.97
CA SER A 335 19.49 -16.35 -5.37
C SER A 335 18.81 -15.06 -5.80
N GLY A 336 17.79 -15.13 -6.66
CA GLY A 336 16.98 -13.98 -7.08
C GLY A 336 17.57 -13.19 -8.24
N MET A 337 16.99 -12.02 -8.48
CA MET A 337 17.27 -11.16 -9.64
C MET A 337 18.73 -10.70 -9.69
N ASN A 338 19.37 -10.46 -8.53
CA ASN A 338 20.73 -9.94 -8.43
C ASN A 338 21.80 -10.85 -9.11
N ILE A 339 21.53 -12.15 -9.29
CA ILE A 339 22.43 -13.04 -10.03
C ILE A 339 22.70 -12.53 -11.46
N LYS A 340 21.66 -12.05 -12.15
CA LYS A 340 21.72 -11.65 -13.56
C LYS A 340 21.42 -10.17 -13.83
N TYR A 341 20.90 -9.44 -12.83
CA TYR A 341 20.50 -8.05 -13.04
C TYR A 341 21.67 -7.07 -12.96
N ALA A 342 22.51 -7.18 -11.92
CA ALA A 342 23.55 -6.20 -11.63
C ALA A 342 24.92 -6.84 -11.42
N SER A 343 26.00 -6.12 -11.69
CA SER A 343 27.37 -6.53 -11.32
C SER A 343 27.69 -6.26 -9.85
N ASP A 344 26.97 -5.32 -9.24
CA ASP A 344 27.02 -5.03 -7.81
C ASP A 344 26.52 -6.22 -6.98
N PRO A 345 27.37 -6.84 -6.13
CA PRO A 345 26.96 -8.00 -5.33
C PRO A 345 25.85 -7.69 -4.33
N PHE A 346 25.65 -6.43 -3.94
CA PHE A 346 24.67 -6.01 -2.93
C PHE A 346 23.52 -5.17 -3.51
N TRP A 347 23.34 -5.19 -4.84
CA TRP A 347 22.23 -4.52 -5.52
C TRP A 347 20.87 -4.83 -4.87
N GLY A 348 20.57 -6.10 -4.64
CA GLY A 348 19.26 -6.50 -4.09
C GLY A 348 18.99 -5.98 -2.67
N GLU A 349 20.03 -5.74 -1.87
CA GLU A 349 19.89 -5.09 -0.56
C GLU A 349 19.69 -3.57 -0.68
N LYS A 350 20.37 -2.94 -1.64
CA LYS A 350 20.17 -1.52 -1.94
C LYS A 350 18.73 -1.28 -2.39
N GLU A 351 18.19 -2.10 -3.29
CA GLU A 351 16.79 -1.97 -3.73
C GLU A 351 15.79 -2.23 -2.60
N ALA A 352 16.02 -3.29 -1.83
CA ALA A 352 15.24 -3.60 -0.64
C ALA A 352 15.25 -2.44 0.39
N SER A 353 16.37 -1.71 0.50
CA SER A 353 16.49 -0.57 1.42
C SER A 353 15.59 0.62 1.04
N TYR A 354 15.39 0.89 -0.26
CA TYR A 354 14.46 1.93 -0.71
C TYR A 354 13.02 1.57 -0.42
N TYR A 355 12.64 0.30 -0.65
CA TYR A 355 11.33 -0.19 -0.26
C TYR A 355 11.16 -0.07 1.25
N TYR A 356 12.08 -0.60 2.06
CA TYR A 356 12.01 -0.48 3.51
C TYR A 356 11.90 0.97 4.00
N ALA A 357 12.69 1.89 3.43
CA ALA A 357 12.65 3.30 3.78
C ALA A 357 11.27 3.91 3.52
N PHE A 358 10.67 3.60 2.37
CA PHE A 358 9.30 4.01 2.07
C PHE A 358 8.32 3.37 3.06
N ASP A 359 8.34 2.04 3.20
CA ASP A 359 7.35 1.34 4.04
C ASP A 359 7.42 1.87 5.48
N LYS A 360 8.62 2.08 6.02
CA LYS A 360 8.84 2.70 7.32
C LYS A 360 8.26 4.12 7.42
N ALA A 361 8.45 4.94 6.39
CA ALA A 361 7.94 6.30 6.33
C ALA A 361 6.40 6.38 6.24
N TYR A 362 5.71 5.28 5.93
CA TYR A 362 4.25 5.26 5.77
C TYR A 362 3.53 4.18 6.59
N GLY A 363 4.15 3.72 7.67
CA GLY A 363 3.50 2.93 8.72
C GLY A 363 3.73 1.42 8.65
N MET A 364 4.69 0.96 7.84
CA MET A 364 5.06 -0.45 7.68
C MET A 364 3.87 -1.32 7.24
N GLN A 365 3.08 -0.82 6.28
CA GLN A 365 1.86 -1.48 5.81
C GLN A 365 2.15 -2.77 5.04
N ASP A 366 3.32 -2.91 4.42
CA ASP A 366 3.68 -4.11 3.65
C ASP A 366 4.55 -5.10 4.43
N TYR A 367 5.30 -4.64 5.43
CA TYR A 367 6.12 -5.48 6.29
C TYR A 367 5.31 -6.62 6.92
N ASN A 368 5.78 -7.86 6.77
CA ASN A 368 5.13 -9.06 7.28
C ASN A 368 3.66 -9.20 6.83
N LYS A 369 3.23 -8.59 5.72
CA LYS A 369 1.90 -8.81 5.12
C LYS A 369 1.71 -10.26 4.71
N TYR A 370 2.69 -10.82 4.01
CA TYR A 370 2.60 -12.16 3.42
C TYR A 370 3.24 -13.23 4.28
N LYS A 371 2.61 -14.41 4.32
CA LYS A 371 3.25 -15.63 4.84
C LYS A 371 4.22 -16.16 3.79
N ILE A 372 5.51 -16.21 4.14
CA ILE A 372 6.58 -16.57 3.20
C ILE A 372 7.28 -17.82 3.70
N GLY A 373 7.36 -18.81 2.82
CA GLY A 373 8.20 -19.99 3.00
C GLY A 373 9.43 -19.89 2.10
N ILE A 374 10.57 -20.37 2.57
CA ILE A 374 11.83 -20.37 1.82
C ILE A 374 12.33 -21.79 1.59
N LYS A 375 12.72 -22.07 0.36
CA LYS A 375 13.51 -23.26 0.01
C LYS A 375 14.98 -22.96 0.33
N SER A 376 15.44 -23.31 1.53
CA SER A 376 16.80 -22.98 2.01
C SER A 376 17.91 -23.88 1.45
N ASN A 377 17.56 -25.07 0.98
CA ASN A 377 18.51 -26.08 0.50
C ASN A 377 18.67 -26.07 -1.02
N THR A 378 19.78 -26.64 -1.50
CA THR A 378 19.95 -26.95 -2.92
C THR A 378 18.98 -28.07 -3.34
N GLY A 379 18.82 -28.25 -4.64
CA GLY A 379 17.99 -29.31 -5.21
C GLY A 379 16.83 -28.78 -6.03
N ASN A 380 16.32 -29.60 -6.94
CA ASN A 380 15.26 -29.22 -7.87
C ASN A 380 13.93 -29.86 -7.45
N TYR A 381 12.96 -29.04 -7.05
CA TYR A 381 11.68 -29.52 -6.53
C TYR A 381 10.54 -29.14 -7.47
N ALA A 382 9.57 -30.05 -7.63
CA ALA A 382 8.43 -29.85 -8.49
C ALA A 382 7.37 -28.98 -7.80
N ILE A 383 6.87 -27.97 -8.52
CA ILE A 383 5.62 -27.30 -8.19
C ILE A 383 4.50 -28.04 -8.92
N LYS A 384 3.62 -28.67 -8.14
CA LYS A 384 2.53 -29.52 -8.63
C LYS A 384 1.26 -28.73 -8.89
N LYS A 385 0.44 -29.21 -9.83
CA LYS A 385 -0.89 -28.65 -10.09
C LYS A 385 -1.81 -28.86 -8.89
N ASP A 386 -1.81 -30.05 -8.30
CA ASP A 386 -2.61 -30.39 -7.13
C ASP A 386 -1.72 -30.99 -6.04
N ALA A 387 -2.25 -31.09 -4.81
CA ALA A 387 -1.50 -31.57 -3.64
C ALA A 387 -1.24 -33.09 -3.69
N SER A 388 -0.52 -33.58 -4.70
CA SER A 388 -0.11 -34.99 -4.82
C SER A 388 1.16 -35.09 -5.66
N THR A 389 2.03 -36.02 -5.27
CA THR A 389 3.24 -36.41 -6.00
C THR A 389 2.94 -36.90 -7.41
N SER A 390 1.78 -37.54 -7.61
CA SER A 390 1.30 -38.02 -8.93
C SER A 390 0.70 -36.92 -9.81
N SER A 391 0.37 -35.75 -9.23
CA SER A 391 -0.18 -34.63 -9.98
C SER A 391 0.83 -34.07 -10.99
N GLN A 392 0.31 -33.43 -12.02
CA GLN A 392 1.09 -32.78 -13.07
C GLN A 392 2.07 -31.77 -12.47
N THR A 393 3.33 -31.82 -12.89
CA THR A 393 4.32 -30.80 -12.56
C THR A 393 4.11 -29.58 -13.46
N LEU A 394 3.89 -28.42 -12.87
CA LEU A 394 3.75 -27.15 -13.58
C LEU A 394 5.12 -26.63 -14.02
N TYR A 395 6.05 -26.57 -13.07
CA TYR A 395 7.46 -26.21 -13.27
C TYR A 395 8.30 -26.71 -12.10
N THR A 396 9.61 -26.47 -12.15
CA THR A 396 10.53 -26.86 -11.06
C THR A 396 11.31 -25.66 -10.55
N THR A 397 11.70 -25.69 -9.27
CA THR A 397 12.34 -24.55 -8.59
C THR A 397 13.76 -24.24 -9.05
N GLY A 398 14.35 -25.06 -9.92
CA GLY A 398 15.79 -25.05 -10.19
C GLY A 398 16.61 -25.48 -8.97
N THR A 399 17.94 -25.46 -9.08
CA THR A 399 18.87 -25.96 -8.05
C THR A 399 19.32 -24.93 -7.03
N ASP A 400 19.03 -23.65 -7.25
CA ASP A 400 19.52 -22.53 -6.45
C ASP A 400 18.87 -22.52 -5.04
N ARG A 401 19.60 -22.04 -4.02
CA ARG A 401 19.13 -21.99 -2.63
C ARG A 401 18.29 -20.75 -2.38
N ASN A 402 17.65 -20.68 -1.22
CA ASN A 402 16.96 -19.50 -0.68
C ASN A 402 15.89 -18.89 -1.62
N ILE A 403 15.10 -19.74 -2.29
CA ILE A 403 14.00 -19.30 -3.15
C ILE A 403 12.73 -19.12 -2.31
N PRO A 404 12.17 -17.91 -2.21
CA PRO A 404 10.98 -17.65 -1.42
C PRO A 404 9.69 -17.92 -2.21
N PHE A 405 8.64 -18.32 -1.50
CA PHE A 405 7.30 -18.51 -2.02
C PHE A 405 6.26 -17.88 -1.10
N VAL A 406 5.25 -17.23 -1.67
CA VAL A 406 4.06 -16.82 -0.93
C VAL A 406 3.21 -18.06 -0.66
N ILE A 407 2.94 -18.36 0.61
CA ILE A 407 2.10 -19.47 1.02
C ILE A 407 0.66 -18.97 1.18
N LEU A 408 -0.24 -19.50 0.36
CA LEU A 408 -1.65 -19.15 0.28
C LEU A 408 -2.52 -20.04 1.19
N GLY A 409 -2.02 -21.22 1.57
CA GLY A 409 -2.75 -22.18 2.39
C GLY A 409 -2.01 -23.50 2.52
N GLN A 410 -2.62 -24.47 3.21
CA GLN A 410 -2.09 -25.81 3.37
C GLN A 410 -3.18 -26.86 3.13
N VAL A 411 -2.77 -28.02 2.62
CA VAL A 411 -3.61 -29.21 2.41
C VAL A 411 -2.86 -30.41 2.96
N SER A 412 -3.52 -31.24 3.77
CA SER A 412 -2.96 -32.49 4.28
C SER A 412 -3.72 -33.68 3.71
N ASN A 413 -3.00 -34.72 3.32
CA ASN A 413 -3.56 -35.96 2.79
C ASN A 413 -2.64 -37.16 3.09
N GLY A 414 -2.92 -38.32 2.48
CA GLY A 414 -2.14 -39.55 2.68
C GLY A 414 -0.66 -39.47 2.24
N GLU A 415 -0.27 -38.43 1.51
CA GLU A 415 1.11 -38.18 1.09
C GLU A 415 1.82 -37.11 1.94
N GLY A 416 1.19 -36.67 3.03
CA GLY A 416 1.73 -35.65 3.94
C GLY A 416 1.06 -34.28 3.78
N THR A 417 1.79 -33.23 4.14
CA THR A 417 1.28 -31.85 4.10
C THR A 417 1.90 -31.09 2.94
N TRP A 418 1.06 -30.41 2.18
CA TRP A 418 1.41 -29.60 1.01
C TRP A 418 1.03 -28.15 1.25
N TYR A 419 1.90 -27.23 0.83
CA TYR A 419 1.59 -25.81 0.82
C TYR A 419 1.07 -25.41 -0.55
N LYS A 420 -0.09 -24.72 -0.57
CA LYS A 420 -0.56 -23.99 -1.74
C LYS A 420 0.28 -22.72 -1.86
N VAL A 421 1.00 -22.56 -2.96
CA VAL A 421 1.92 -21.44 -3.19
C VAL A 421 1.54 -20.66 -4.44
N GLN A 422 1.75 -19.35 -4.41
CA GLN A 422 1.68 -18.50 -5.59
C GLN A 422 2.82 -18.90 -6.56
N THR A 423 2.53 -19.16 -7.83
CA THR A 423 3.57 -19.56 -8.80
C THR A 423 4.30 -18.34 -9.33
N ASP A 424 5.61 -18.46 -9.55
CA ASP A 424 6.37 -17.42 -10.23
C ASP A 424 5.91 -17.22 -11.69
N PRO A 425 5.81 -18.27 -12.53
CA PRO A 425 5.32 -18.11 -13.90
C PRO A 425 3.81 -17.89 -13.98
N THR A 426 3.39 -17.34 -15.12
CA THR A 426 1.99 -17.30 -15.57
C THR A 426 1.54 -18.70 -16.02
N LEU A 427 0.29 -19.07 -15.72
CA LEU A 427 -0.29 -20.35 -16.14
C LEU A 427 -1.42 -20.15 -17.17
N HIS A 428 -1.67 -21.17 -18.00
CA HIS A 428 -2.90 -21.23 -18.78
C HIS A 428 -4.13 -21.41 -17.88
N ASP A 429 -5.31 -21.10 -18.43
CA ASP A 429 -6.58 -21.40 -17.78
C ASP A 429 -6.65 -22.89 -17.41
N GLY A 430 -7.12 -23.20 -16.21
CA GLY A 430 -7.16 -24.57 -15.69
C GLY A 430 -5.81 -25.13 -15.21
N ARG A 431 -4.75 -24.31 -15.21
CA ARG A 431 -3.43 -24.60 -14.60
C ARG A 431 -2.79 -25.88 -15.17
N GLY A 432 -2.91 -26.10 -16.48
CA GLY A 432 -2.35 -27.28 -17.15
C GLY A 432 -0.88 -27.13 -17.54
N SER A 433 -0.38 -25.91 -17.69
CA SER A 433 1.01 -25.64 -18.08
C SER A 433 1.36 -24.18 -17.82
N VAL A 434 2.65 -23.87 -17.84
CA VAL A 434 3.14 -22.49 -17.91
C VAL A 434 2.73 -21.87 -19.25
N ARG A 435 2.30 -20.61 -19.19
CA ARG A 435 1.99 -19.77 -20.34
C ARG A 435 3.15 -18.81 -20.55
N GLN A 436 4.00 -19.08 -21.54
CA GLN A 436 5.15 -18.25 -21.88
C GLN A 436 4.74 -16.86 -22.37
N ASP A 437 5.57 -15.85 -22.05
CA ASP A 437 5.58 -14.50 -22.65
C ASP A 437 4.20 -13.80 -22.70
N ALA A 438 3.33 -14.10 -21.74
CA ALA A 438 2.03 -13.45 -21.61
C ALA A 438 2.11 -12.14 -20.82
N GLY A 439 2.97 -12.14 -19.79
CA GLY A 439 3.16 -11.07 -18.83
C GLY A 439 1.99 -10.88 -17.86
N ALA A 440 0.75 -10.91 -18.36
CA ALA A 440 -0.47 -10.75 -17.58
C ALA A 440 -0.63 -11.87 -16.54
N TYR A 441 -0.82 -11.49 -15.29
CA TYR A 441 -0.78 -12.41 -14.16
C TYR A 441 -2.10 -12.41 -13.40
N ASP A 442 -2.73 -13.59 -13.31
CA ASP A 442 -3.94 -13.81 -12.55
C ASP A 442 -3.59 -14.47 -11.22
N PHE A 443 -3.66 -13.72 -10.11
CA PHE A 443 -3.31 -14.27 -8.80
C PHE A 443 -4.25 -15.40 -8.34
N ASN A 444 -5.49 -15.43 -8.84
CA ASN A 444 -6.49 -16.43 -8.49
C ASN A 444 -6.25 -17.74 -9.25
N ASN A 445 -5.72 -17.69 -10.47
CA ASN A 445 -5.38 -18.88 -11.27
C ASN A 445 -3.93 -19.35 -11.07
N ASN A 446 -2.98 -18.44 -10.84
CA ASN A 446 -1.55 -18.76 -10.87
C ASN A 446 -1.03 -19.29 -9.52
N TYR A 447 -1.49 -20.48 -9.13
CA TYR A 447 -1.03 -21.18 -7.93
C TYR A 447 -0.73 -22.66 -8.19
N GLY A 448 0.14 -23.21 -7.36
CA GLY A 448 0.51 -24.64 -7.36
C GLY A 448 0.72 -25.16 -5.95
N TYR A 449 1.27 -26.36 -5.83
CA TYR A 449 1.52 -27.04 -4.57
C TYR A 449 2.95 -27.54 -4.47
N ILE A 450 3.55 -27.38 -3.30
CA ILE A 450 4.87 -27.91 -2.97
C ILE A 450 4.79 -28.63 -1.62
N HIS A 451 5.51 -29.75 -1.48
CA HIS A 451 5.51 -30.49 -0.23
C HIS A 451 6.12 -29.64 0.90
N SER A 452 5.48 -29.65 2.06
CA SER A 452 5.82 -28.76 3.19
C SER A 452 7.25 -28.97 3.71
N SER A 453 7.79 -30.18 3.61
CA SER A 453 9.17 -30.49 4.04
C SER A 453 10.25 -29.73 3.26
N ILE A 454 9.91 -29.09 2.14
CA ILE A 454 10.86 -28.34 1.31
C ILE A 454 11.00 -26.88 1.79
N LEU A 455 9.99 -26.33 2.47
CA LEU A 455 9.95 -24.92 2.84
C LEU A 455 10.09 -24.72 4.35
N SER A 456 10.94 -23.76 4.73
CA SER A 456 11.02 -23.23 6.10
C SER A 456 10.30 -21.88 6.18
N TYR A 457 9.58 -21.60 7.26
CA TYR A 457 8.90 -20.32 7.41
C TYR A 457 9.88 -19.20 7.75
N VAL A 458 9.72 -18.05 7.08
CA VAL A 458 10.55 -16.84 7.31
C VAL A 458 9.71 -15.59 7.59
N SER A 459 8.42 -15.65 7.28
CA SER A 459 7.44 -14.61 7.58
C SER A 459 6.10 -15.28 7.87
N ASN A 460 5.46 -14.92 8.98
CA ASN A 460 4.19 -15.52 9.39
C ASN A 460 2.98 -14.87 8.70
N GLY A 461 3.12 -13.63 8.19
CA GLY A 461 2.04 -12.91 7.53
C GLY A 461 1.01 -12.34 8.51
N ASN A 462 0.37 -11.23 8.13
CA ASN A 462 -0.68 -10.55 8.91
C ASN A 462 -2.09 -10.69 8.30
N GLN A 463 -2.23 -11.53 7.26
CA GLN A 463 -3.41 -11.83 6.40
C GLN A 463 -3.39 -11.16 5.01
N VAL A 464 -3.84 -11.93 4.01
CA VAL A 464 -4.01 -11.48 2.62
C VAL A 464 -5.52 -11.35 2.35
N LYS A 465 -5.93 -10.21 1.78
CA LYS A 465 -7.33 -9.96 1.42
C LYS A 465 -7.77 -10.87 0.27
N PRO A 466 -9.08 -11.18 0.14
CA PRO A 466 -9.63 -11.76 -1.09
C PRO A 466 -9.23 -10.92 -2.31
N ARG A 467 -9.12 -11.57 -3.48
CA ARG A 467 -8.71 -10.92 -4.73
C ARG A 467 -9.76 -11.14 -5.81
N TYR A 468 -10.01 -10.12 -6.61
CA TYR A 468 -10.98 -10.16 -7.70
C TYR A 468 -10.37 -9.77 -9.03
N THR A 469 -10.87 -10.41 -10.08
CA THR A 469 -10.51 -10.14 -11.46
C THR A 469 -11.44 -9.08 -12.02
N ILE A 470 -10.87 -7.95 -12.44
CA ILE A 470 -11.60 -6.81 -13.01
C ILE A 470 -11.14 -6.60 -14.45
N ASP A 471 -12.09 -6.69 -15.38
CA ASP A 471 -11.84 -6.57 -16.81
C ASP A 471 -12.33 -5.20 -17.33
N PHE A 472 -11.48 -4.53 -18.12
CA PHE A 472 -11.79 -3.28 -18.79
C PHE A 472 -11.75 -3.49 -20.31
N ASN A 473 -12.92 -3.58 -20.93
CA ASN A 473 -13.07 -3.77 -22.38
C ASN A 473 -13.13 -2.39 -23.07
N PRO A 474 -12.16 -2.03 -23.94
CA PRO A 474 -12.13 -0.73 -24.60
C PRO A 474 -13.20 -0.57 -25.68
N ASN A 475 -13.94 -1.63 -26.03
CA ASN A 475 -15.09 -1.61 -26.94
C ASN A 475 -14.79 -0.90 -28.28
N GLY A 476 -13.77 -1.37 -28.99
CA GLY A 476 -13.30 -0.78 -30.24
C GLY A 476 -12.42 0.46 -30.08
N GLY A 477 -12.11 0.87 -28.84
CA GLY A 477 -11.08 1.87 -28.55
C GLY A 477 -9.68 1.26 -28.40
N VAL A 478 -8.72 2.15 -28.19
CA VAL A 478 -7.28 1.86 -28.04
C VAL A 478 -6.79 2.53 -26.75
N TYR A 479 -6.14 1.77 -25.87
CA TYR A 479 -5.51 2.32 -24.67
C TYR A 479 -4.29 3.18 -25.02
N PRO A 480 -3.85 4.08 -24.12
CA PRO A 480 -2.69 4.95 -24.38
C PRO A 480 -1.37 4.21 -24.66
N ASP A 481 -1.31 2.93 -24.27
CA ASP A 481 -0.17 2.06 -24.46
C ASP A 481 -0.30 1.17 -25.72
N GLY A 482 -1.28 1.47 -26.57
CA GLY A 482 -1.53 0.87 -27.89
C GLY A 482 -2.41 -0.38 -27.87
N GLU A 483 -2.80 -0.88 -26.70
CA GLU A 483 -3.55 -2.12 -26.57
C GLU A 483 -5.03 -1.93 -26.95
N THR A 484 -5.58 -2.84 -27.74
CA THR A 484 -6.97 -2.79 -28.26
C THR A 484 -7.88 -3.84 -27.63
N THR A 485 -7.31 -4.71 -26.80
CA THR A 485 -7.99 -5.83 -26.15
C THR A 485 -8.41 -5.46 -24.72
N THR A 486 -9.22 -6.32 -24.10
CA THR A 486 -9.61 -6.18 -22.69
C THR A 486 -8.39 -6.21 -21.78
N LYS A 487 -8.24 -5.18 -20.95
CA LYS A 487 -7.25 -5.17 -19.85
C LYS A 487 -7.83 -5.88 -18.64
N ARG A 488 -7.14 -6.93 -18.19
CA ARG A 488 -7.50 -7.67 -16.98
C ARG A 488 -6.60 -7.26 -15.83
N LEU A 489 -7.19 -6.87 -14.72
CA LEU A 489 -6.52 -6.54 -13.47
C LEU A 489 -6.91 -7.54 -12.38
N THR A 490 -5.96 -7.92 -11.52
CA THR A 490 -6.27 -8.59 -10.25
C THR A 490 -6.05 -7.61 -9.10
N VAL A 491 -7.09 -7.33 -8.32
CA VAL A 491 -7.05 -6.37 -7.22
C VAL A 491 -7.53 -6.99 -5.91
N GLU A 492 -7.01 -6.52 -4.78
CA GLU A 492 -7.49 -6.93 -3.46
C GLU A 492 -8.86 -6.31 -3.13
N GLU A 493 -9.64 -7.01 -2.30
CA GLU A 493 -10.95 -6.57 -1.83
C GLU A 493 -10.92 -5.14 -1.28
N TYR A 494 -11.97 -4.38 -1.60
CA TYR A 494 -12.16 -2.96 -1.30
C TYR A 494 -11.17 -2.00 -1.98
N THR A 495 -10.34 -2.48 -2.91
CA THR A 495 -9.47 -1.62 -3.73
C THR A 495 -10.22 -1.14 -4.96
N VAL A 496 -10.14 0.16 -5.28
CA VAL A 496 -10.69 0.70 -6.53
C VAL A 496 -9.70 0.41 -7.67
N PRO A 497 -10.08 -0.40 -8.68
CA PRO A 497 -9.22 -0.67 -9.83
C PRO A 497 -9.15 0.58 -10.71
N ASN A 498 -7.99 0.81 -11.34
CA ASN A 498 -7.79 1.98 -12.18
C ASN A 498 -7.00 1.58 -13.45
N VAL A 499 -7.49 2.07 -14.61
CA VAL A 499 -6.82 2.01 -15.91
C VAL A 499 -6.91 3.39 -16.56
N LEU A 500 -5.92 3.74 -17.40
CA LEU A 500 -6.07 4.92 -18.25
C LEU A 500 -7.23 4.75 -19.23
N GLN A 501 -7.90 5.87 -19.52
CA GLN A 501 -9.04 5.91 -20.43
C GLN A 501 -8.60 5.54 -21.86
N PRO A 502 -9.33 4.66 -22.56
CA PRO A 502 -9.05 4.41 -23.97
C PRO A 502 -9.49 5.61 -24.83
N THR A 503 -9.01 5.66 -26.07
CA THR A 503 -9.46 6.61 -27.10
C THR A 503 -10.01 5.87 -28.31
N ARG A 504 -10.93 6.49 -29.07
CA ARG A 504 -11.50 5.91 -30.30
C ARG A 504 -11.74 7.01 -31.33
N SER A 505 -11.12 6.89 -32.50
CA SER A 505 -11.22 7.91 -33.56
C SER A 505 -12.68 8.17 -33.97
N GLY A 506 -13.09 9.44 -33.98
CA GLY A 506 -14.47 9.86 -34.29
C GLY A 506 -15.47 9.76 -33.12
N TYR A 507 -15.03 9.35 -31.93
CA TYR A 507 -15.88 9.19 -30.75
C TYR A 507 -15.25 9.88 -29.53
N GLN A 508 -16.09 10.35 -28.62
CA GLN A 508 -15.73 10.79 -27.27
C GLN A 508 -15.99 9.65 -26.28
N PHE A 509 -15.06 9.42 -25.35
CA PHE A 509 -15.26 8.48 -24.26
C PHE A 509 -16.37 8.98 -23.32
N ASP A 510 -17.42 8.17 -23.15
CA ASP A 510 -18.64 8.50 -22.40
C ASP A 510 -18.70 7.73 -21.05
N GLY A 511 -17.53 7.35 -20.54
CA GLY A 511 -17.38 6.54 -19.34
C GLY A 511 -17.50 5.04 -19.58
N TRP A 512 -17.48 4.29 -18.49
CA TRP A 512 -17.68 2.84 -18.51
C TRP A 512 -19.17 2.48 -18.45
N SER A 513 -19.50 1.21 -18.71
CA SER A 513 -20.86 0.65 -18.64
C SER A 513 -21.58 1.02 -17.34
N GLU A 514 -20.82 1.16 -16.26
CA GLU A 514 -21.24 1.65 -14.95
C GLU A 514 -20.05 2.30 -14.21
N THR A 515 -20.32 2.97 -13.08
CA THR A 515 -19.27 3.63 -12.29
C THR A 515 -18.31 2.61 -11.68
N VAL A 516 -17.01 2.82 -11.91
CA VAL A 516 -15.96 1.98 -11.32
C VAL A 516 -15.95 2.18 -9.81
N SER A 517 -16.06 1.07 -9.08
CA SER A 517 -16.15 1.03 -7.62
C SER A 517 -15.16 0.02 -7.04
N SER A 518 -14.98 0.05 -5.72
CA SER A 518 -14.10 -0.85 -5.00
C SER A 518 -14.45 -2.32 -5.24
N ALA A 519 -13.45 -3.16 -5.49
CA ALA A 519 -13.67 -4.55 -5.84
C ALA A 519 -14.24 -5.38 -4.67
N GLN A 520 -15.36 -6.05 -4.92
CA GLN A 520 -16.02 -7.00 -4.00
C GLN A 520 -16.36 -8.33 -4.69
N GLN A 521 -16.25 -8.36 -6.02
CA GLN A 521 -16.50 -9.51 -6.87
C GLN A 521 -15.80 -9.30 -8.21
N ASN A 522 -15.68 -10.37 -9.00
CA ASN A 522 -15.21 -10.27 -10.38
C ASN A 522 -16.18 -9.42 -11.20
N LYS A 523 -15.66 -8.55 -12.07
CA LYS A 523 -16.49 -7.57 -12.80
C LYS A 523 -15.89 -7.18 -14.13
N THR A 524 -16.74 -6.85 -15.10
CA THR A 524 -16.34 -6.33 -16.41
C THR A 524 -16.94 -4.96 -16.65
N TYR A 525 -16.11 -3.99 -16.98
CA TYR A 525 -16.48 -2.64 -17.40
C TYR A 525 -16.24 -2.49 -18.90
N THR A 526 -17.27 -2.08 -19.64
CA THR A 526 -17.17 -1.89 -21.10
C THR A 526 -17.23 -0.40 -21.42
N ALA A 527 -16.28 0.10 -22.21
CA ALA A 527 -16.23 1.50 -22.61
C ALA A 527 -17.48 1.90 -23.41
N LYS A 528 -18.07 3.05 -23.05
CA LYS A 528 -19.15 3.70 -23.79
C LYS A 528 -18.57 4.84 -24.62
N TRP A 529 -19.13 5.01 -25.80
CA TRP A 529 -18.63 5.96 -26.80
C TRP A 529 -19.77 6.84 -27.31
N LYS A 530 -19.56 8.15 -27.28
CA LYS A 530 -20.43 9.13 -27.93
C LYS A 530 -19.87 9.44 -29.31
N ASN A 531 -20.59 9.09 -30.37
CA ASN A 531 -20.18 9.43 -31.74
C ASN A 531 -20.15 10.96 -31.89
N LEU A 532 -19.03 11.51 -32.37
CA LEU A 532 -18.86 12.95 -32.59
C LEU A 532 -19.38 13.40 -33.96
N ASN A 533 -19.51 12.48 -34.93
CA ASN A 533 -20.00 12.75 -36.28
C ASN A 533 -21.09 11.72 -36.66
N PRO A 534 -22.29 11.79 -36.04
CA PRO A 534 -23.37 10.88 -36.41
C PRO A 534 -23.85 11.17 -37.84
N THR A 535 -24.03 10.10 -38.64
CA THR A 535 -24.73 10.17 -39.93
C THR A 535 -26.12 10.76 -39.69
N LYS A 536 -26.59 11.63 -40.58
CA LYS A 536 -27.93 12.24 -40.48
C LYS A 536 -28.78 11.81 -41.66
N TYR A 537 -30.05 11.51 -41.39
CA TYR A 537 -31.06 11.17 -42.39
C TYR A 537 -32.17 12.20 -42.39
N ASN A 538 -32.69 12.47 -43.58
CA ASN A 538 -33.86 13.30 -43.77
C ASN A 538 -35.10 12.40 -43.61
N ILE A 539 -35.86 12.60 -42.53
CA ILE A 539 -37.11 11.90 -42.29
C ILE A 539 -38.26 12.81 -42.69
N THR A 540 -39.05 12.37 -43.67
CA THR A 540 -40.19 13.14 -44.19
C THR A 540 -41.48 12.70 -43.52
N PHE A 541 -42.27 13.66 -43.04
CA PHE A 541 -43.60 13.47 -42.49
C PHE A 541 -44.61 14.06 -43.46
N ASP A 542 -45.45 13.20 -44.03
CA ASP A 542 -46.46 13.53 -45.03
C ASP A 542 -47.84 13.56 -44.38
N ALA A 543 -48.52 14.71 -44.48
CA ALA A 543 -49.83 14.96 -43.91
C ALA A 543 -50.96 14.15 -44.57
N ASN A 544 -50.70 13.42 -45.66
CA ASN A 544 -51.62 12.46 -46.29
C ASN A 544 -53.07 13.01 -46.46
N GLY A 545 -53.17 14.15 -47.15
CA GLY A 545 -54.44 14.84 -47.42
C GLY A 545 -54.94 15.77 -46.29
N GLY A 546 -54.14 15.98 -45.24
CA GLY A 546 -54.28 17.09 -44.29
C GLY A 546 -53.19 18.16 -44.50
N THR A 547 -53.07 19.10 -43.56
CA THR A 547 -52.05 20.17 -43.60
C THR A 547 -51.42 20.40 -42.23
N PHE A 548 -50.13 20.75 -42.22
CA PHE A 548 -49.44 21.31 -41.05
C PHE A 548 -49.85 22.78 -40.83
N SER A 549 -49.46 23.38 -39.71
CA SER A 549 -49.93 24.70 -39.26
C SER A 549 -49.49 25.85 -40.17
N ASP A 550 -48.39 25.70 -40.91
CA ASP A 550 -47.92 26.64 -41.92
C ASP A 550 -48.53 26.38 -43.32
N GLY A 551 -49.50 25.48 -43.40
CA GLY A 551 -50.18 25.09 -44.64
C GLY A 551 -49.39 24.09 -45.49
N SER A 552 -48.21 23.63 -45.05
CA SER A 552 -47.46 22.62 -45.79
C SER A 552 -48.14 21.24 -45.72
N THR A 553 -47.92 20.42 -46.75
CA THR A 553 -48.38 19.02 -46.78
C THR A 553 -47.29 18.03 -46.38
N THR A 554 -46.03 18.47 -46.32
CA THR A 554 -44.90 17.66 -45.85
C THR A 554 -43.95 18.48 -44.96
N LYS A 555 -43.26 17.81 -44.05
CA LYS A 555 -42.21 18.37 -43.18
C LYS A 555 -41.01 17.42 -43.16
N VAL A 556 -39.79 17.94 -43.15
CA VAL A 556 -38.58 17.13 -43.08
C VAL A 556 -37.86 17.38 -41.77
N VAL A 557 -37.60 16.31 -41.02
CA VAL A 557 -36.82 16.33 -39.78
C VAL A 557 -35.48 15.65 -40.03
N VAL A 558 -34.41 16.43 -39.98
CA VAL A 558 -33.04 15.89 -40.04
C VAL A 558 -32.74 15.19 -38.72
N THR A 559 -32.54 13.87 -38.77
CA THR A 559 -32.41 13.02 -37.59
C THR A 559 -31.12 12.23 -37.65
N GLU A 560 -30.40 12.19 -36.54
CA GLU A 560 -29.19 11.37 -36.42
C GLU A 560 -29.52 9.87 -36.48
N GLU A 561 -28.65 9.11 -37.13
CA GLU A 561 -28.73 7.65 -37.22
C GLU A 561 -28.87 7.02 -35.83
N GLY A 562 -29.82 6.09 -35.68
CA GLY A 562 -30.13 5.46 -34.40
C GLY A 562 -30.97 6.30 -33.43
N LYS A 563 -31.28 7.57 -33.74
CA LYS A 563 -32.26 8.37 -32.99
C LYS A 563 -33.64 8.28 -33.61
N LYS A 564 -34.69 8.32 -32.79
CA LYS A 564 -36.06 8.43 -33.29
C LYS A 564 -36.32 9.88 -33.72
N PRO A 565 -36.81 10.13 -34.95
CA PRO A 565 -37.20 11.47 -35.38
C PRO A 565 -38.37 11.95 -34.51
N VAL A 566 -38.30 13.18 -34.04
CA VAL A 566 -39.36 13.79 -33.23
C VAL A 566 -40.09 14.81 -34.08
N MET A 567 -41.34 14.51 -34.40
CA MET A 567 -42.26 15.42 -35.09
C MET A 567 -43.29 15.93 -34.07
N THR A 568 -43.15 17.18 -33.64
CA THR A 568 -43.99 17.80 -32.61
C THR A 568 -45.25 18.46 -33.18
N GLU A 569 -45.25 18.74 -34.48
CA GLU A 569 -46.36 19.35 -35.19
C GLU A 569 -47.24 18.26 -35.81
N GLN A 570 -48.53 18.25 -35.45
CA GLN A 570 -49.48 17.28 -36.00
C GLN A 570 -50.18 17.86 -37.23
N PRO A 571 -50.33 17.10 -38.32
CA PRO A 571 -51.13 17.54 -39.44
C PRO A 571 -52.62 17.49 -39.06
N THR A 572 -53.40 18.42 -39.59
CA THR A 572 -54.83 18.52 -39.34
C THR A 572 -55.64 18.11 -40.57
N LYS A 573 -56.73 17.39 -40.33
CA LYS A 573 -57.71 17.01 -41.36
C LYS A 573 -59.11 17.17 -40.79
N THR A 574 -59.90 18.07 -41.37
CA THR A 574 -61.23 18.46 -40.89
C THR A 574 -62.12 17.24 -40.62
N GLY A 575 -62.66 17.13 -39.40
CA GLY A 575 -63.60 16.07 -39.00
C GLY A 575 -62.95 14.77 -38.53
N TYR A 576 -61.62 14.68 -38.51
CA TYR A 576 -60.87 13.52 -38.06
C TYR A 576 -59.75 13.92 -37.09
N LEU A 577 -59.50 13.10 -36.08
CA LEU A 577 -58.32 13.14 -35.24
C LEU A 577 -57.15 12.49 -36.00
N PHE A 578 -56.02 13.19 -36.08
CA PHE A 578 -54.77 12.53 -36.41
C PHE A 578 -54.45 11.50 -35.31
N VAL A 579 -54.45 10.22 -35.65
CA VAL A 579 -54.21 9.13 -34.68
C VAL A 579 -52.79 8.59 -34.70
N GLY A 580 -51.96 9.12 -35.61
CA GLY A 580 -50.56 8.73 -35.70
C GLY A 580 -50.12 8.53 -37.14
N TRP A 581 -48.97 7.90 -37.29
CA TRP A 581 -48.37 7.64 -38.59
C TRP A 581 -48.68 6.21 -39.04
N ASN A 582 -48.63 5.98 -40.35
CA ASN A 582 -48.93 4.71 -41.01
C ASN A 582 -48.05 3.54 -40.58
N SER A 583 -46.93 3.81 -39.91
CA SER A 583 -46.08 2.82 -39.28
C SER A 583 -45.43 3.42 -38.04
N GLU A 584 -45.00 2.57 -37.11
CA GLU A 584 -44.28 3.03 -35.92
C GLU A 584 -43.06 3.85 -36.33
N ILE A 585 -42.90 5.03 -35.73
CA ILE A 585 -41.68 5.80 -35.87
C ILE A 585 -40.57 5.03 -35.16
N VAL A 586 -39.69 4.46 -35.98
CA VAL A 586 -38.48 3.77 -35.54
C VAL A 586 -37.27 4.69 -35.66
N THR A 587 -36.18 4.27 -35.04
CA THR A 587 -34.90 4.96 -35.12
C THR A 587 -34.45 5.11 -36.58
N ALA A 588 -33.91 6.26 -36.95
CA ALA A 588 -33.47 6.55 -38.31
C ALA A 588 -32.29 5.64 -38.69
N THR A 589 -32.47 4.79 -39.70
CA THR A 589 -31.40 3.95 -40.30
C THR A 589 -31.21 4.26 -41.79
N GLY A 590 -31.89 5.30 -42.27
CA GLY A 590 -31.98 5.72 -43.66
C GLY A 590 -33.00 6.84 -43.82
N ASN A 591 -33.03 7.50 -44.98
CA ASN A 591 -34.12 8.42 -45.32
C ASN A 591 -35.44 7.63 -45.40
N LYS A 592 -36.49 8.13 -44.76
CA LYS A 592 -37.80 7.44 -44.68
C LYS A 592 -38.93 8.45 -44.65
N THR A 593 -40.08 8.05 -45.19
CA THR A 593 -41.31 8.85 -45.16
C THR A 593 -42.38 8.17 -44.30
N TYR A 594 -43.00 8.92 -43.40
CA TYR A 594 -44.16 8.51 -42.61
C TYR A 594 -45.39 9.28 -43.08
N GLN A 595 -46.51 8.57 -43.28
CA GLN A 595 -47.77 9.18 -43.74
C GLN A 595 -48.79 9.25 -42.61
N ALA A 596 -49.53 10.34 -42.53
CA ALA A 596 -50.52 10.55 -41.49
C ALA A 596 -51.73 9.61 -41.61
N VAL A 597 -52.20 9.10 -40.47
CA VAL A 597 -53.42 8.29 -40.32
C VAL A 597 -54.40 9.05 -39.43
N TYR A 598 -55.68 8.97 -39.79
CA TYR A 598 -56.74 9.72 -39.16
C TYR A 598 -57.88 8.80 -38.74
N GLU A 599 -58.40 8.96 -37.52
CA GLU A 599 -59.64 8.32 -37.04
C GLU A 599 -60.62 9.39 -36.54
N LYS A 600 -61.84 9.00 -36.20
CA LYS A 600 -62.85 9.93 -35.68
C LYS A 600 -62.66 10.09 -34.16
N VAL A 601 -62.62 11.34 -33.66
CA VAL A 601 -62.21 11.72 -32.30
C VAL A 601 -63.02 11.01 -31.18
N LYS A 602 -62.33 10.54 -30.12
CA LYS A 602 -62.86 10.13 -28.79
C LYS A 602 -62.38 11.11 -27.70
N GLU A 603 -63.08 11.20 -26.57
CA GLU A 603 -62.86 12.19 -25.49
C GLU A 603 -61.54 12.00 -24.71
N LYS A 604 -60.92 13.11 -24.26
CA LYS A 604 -59.61 13.15 -23.58
C LYS A 604 -59.66 13.98 -22.30
N TYR A 605 -58.85 13.61 -21.32
CA TYR A 605 -58.75 14.30 -20.02
C TYR A 605 -57.35 14.87 -19.76
N ASN A 606 -57.28 16.03 -19.12
CA ASN A 606 -56.04 16.68 -18.70
C ASN A 606 -55.66 16.24 -17.28
N ILE A 607 -54.53 15.53 -17.14
CA ILE A 607 -53.99 15.09 -15.86
C ILE A 607 -52.83 15.98 -15.47
N THR A 608 -52.95 16.68 -14.35
CA THR A 608 -51.94 17.63 -13.87
C THR A 608 -51.03 16.96 -12.84
N PHE A 609 -49.73 17.16 -12.96
CA PHE A 609 -48.70 16.67 -12.05
C PHE A 609 -47.99 17.86 -11.44
N ASP A 610 -48.05 17.98 -10.12
CA ASP A 610 -47.35 19.01 -9.34
C ASP A 610 -46.08 18.40 -8.74
N ALA A 611 -44.93 19.00 -9.03
CA ALA A 611 -43.63 18.55 -8.56
C ALA A 611 -43.36 18.86 -7.08
N ASP A 612 -44.25 19.56 -6.37
CA ASP A 612 -44.13 19.88 -4.94
C ASP A 612 -42.78 20.52 -4.59
N GLY A 613 -42.48 21.65 -5.22
CA GLY A 613 -41.20 22.36 -5.07
C GLY A 613 -40.00 21.68 -5.73
N GLY A 614 -40.20 20.61 -6.50
CA GLY A 614 -39.28 20.13 -7.52
C GLY A 614 -39.55 20.76 -8.89
N THR A 615 -38.85 20.31 -9.92
CA THR A 615 -39.05 20.73 -11.31
C THR A 615 -38.99 19.57 -12.28
N PHE A 616 -39.79 19.67 -13.35
CA PHE A 616 -39.75 18.81 -14.53
C PHE A 616 -38.64 19.23 -15.51
N THR A 617 -38.43 18.50 -16.61
CA THR A 617 -37.34 18.78 -17.56
C THR A 617 -37.49 20.13 -18.27
N ASN A 618 -38.72 20.66 -18.32
CA ASN A 618 -39.07 21.98 -18.82
C ASN A 618 -38.85 23.13 -17.79
N ASN A 619 -38.25 22.83 -16.64
CA ASN A 619 -38.04 23.75 -15.51
C ASN A 619 -39.32 24.31 -14.87
N LYS A 620 -40.48 23.71 -15.13
CA LYS A 620 -41.73 24.05 -14.45
C LYS A 620 -41.95 23.15 -13.25
N ASP A 621 -42.72 23.66 -12.29
CA ASP A 621 -43.21 22.96 -11.12
C ASP A 621 -44.43 22.08 -11.42
N THR A 622 -45.06 22.27 -12.59
CA THR A 622 -46.25 21.54 -13.00
C THR A 622 -46.12 20.98 -14.42
N LEU A 623 -46.67 19.79 -14.63
CA LEU A 623 -46.73 19.08 -15.91
C LEU A 623 -48.16 18.60 -16.16
N VAL A 624 -48.75 19.00 -17.29
CA VAL A 624 -50.07 18.49 -17.70
C VAL A 624 -49.87 17.42 -18.77
N VAL A 625 -50.39 16.22 -18.52
CA VAL A 625 -50.39 15.07 -19.43
C VAL A 625 -51.83 14.82 -19.90
N VAL A 626 -52.08 15.01 -21.18
CA VAL A 626 -53.38 14.68 -21.80
C VAL A 626 -53.47 13.16 -21.94
N THR A 627 -54.47 12.56 -21.31
CA THR A 627 -54.64 11.10 -21.21
C THR A 627 -56.02 10.72 -21.74
N GLU A 628 -56.08 9.69 -22.59
CA GLU A 628 -57.34 9.19 -23.15
C GLU A 628 -58.18 8.46 -22.10
N GLU A 629 -59.50 8.54 -22.23
CA GLU A 629 -60.42 7.81 -21.36
C GLU A 629 -60.08 6.31 -21.31
N GLY A 630 -59.86 5.79 -20.11
CA GLY A 630 -59.46 4.40 -19.86
C GLY A 630 -57.95 4.13 -19.78
N SER A 631 -57.08 5.11 -20.04
CA SER A 631 -55.61 4.94 -20.04
C SER A 631 -54.92 5.48 -18.77
N LEU A 632 -53.80 4.87 -18.35
CA LEU A 632 -53.01 5.34 -17.20
C LEU A 632 -52.10 6.52 -17.60
N PRO A 633 -52.05 7.63 -16.85
CA PRO A 633 -51.15 8.74 -17.16
C PRO A 633 -49.69 8.37 -16.85
N ASN A 634 -48.75 8.80 -17.70
CA ASN A 634 -47.32 8.49 -17.58
C ASN A 634 -46.47 9.78 -17.57
N PRO A 635 -46.32 10.44 -16.42
CA PRO A 635 -45.50 11.64 -16.29
C PRO A 635 -44.00 11.30 -16.26
N GLU A 636 -43.16 12.25 -16.65
CA GLU A 636 -41.74 12.17 -16.31
C GLU A 636 -41.53 12.42 -14.81
N THR A 637 -40.48 11.85 -14.23
CA THR A 637 -40.16 12.05 -12.81
C THR A 637 -39.57 13.44 -12.59
N PRO A 638 -40.17 14.28 -11.71
CA PRO A 638 -39.57 15.57 -11.37
C PRO A 638 -38.27 15.38 -10.59
N LYS A 639 -37.46 16.44 -10.48
CA LYS A 639 -36.24 16.48 -9.65
C LYS A 639 -36.35 17.58 -8.60
N LYS A 640 -35.88 17.30 -7.38
CA LYS A 640 -35.80 18.26 -6.28
C LYS A 640 -34.44 18.13 -5.61
N ALA A 641 -33.65 19.21 -5.60
CA ALA A 641 -32.28 19.17 -5.08
C ALA A 641 -32.25 18.75 -3.61
N GLY A 642 -31.45 17.73 -3.28
CA GLY A 642 -31.36 17.17 -1.92
C GLY A 642 -32.50 16.23 -1.52
N TYR A 643 -33.41 15.88 -2.43
CA TYR A 643 -34.53 14.97 -2.18
C TYR A 643 -34.60 13.85 -3.22
N ILE A 644 -35.06 12.69 -2.79
CA ILE A 644 -35.33 11.50 -3.59
C ILE A 644 -36.84 11.45 -3.84
N PHE A 645 -37.23 11.33 -5.11
CA PHE A 645 -38.62 11.14 -5.50
C PHE A 645 -39.12 9.77 -5.03
N THR A 646 -40.26 9.72 -4.35
CA THR A 646 -40.80 8.49 -3.74
C THR A 646 -42.11 8.03 -4.38
N GLY A 647 -42.76 8.85 -5.21
CA GLY A 647 -44.02 8.50 -5.85
C GLY A 647 -44.94 9.70 -6.05
N TRP A 648 -46.21 9.39 -6.34
CA TRP A 648 -47.29 10.37 -6.50
C TRP A 648 -48.36 10.14 -5.43
N ASN A 649 -48.96 11.21 -4.94
CA ASN A 649 -50.11 11.17 -4.03
C ASN A 649 -51.29 11.93 -4.66
N PRO A 650 -52.45 11.27 -4.84
CA PRO A 650 -52.71 9.84 -4.67
C PRO A 650 -51.92 8.95 -5.67
N GLU A 651 -51.90 7.62 -5.47
CA GLU A 651 -51.32 6.70 -6.46
C GLU A 651 -52.05 6.80 -7.82
N LEU A 652 -51.31 6.61 -8.91
CA LEU A 652 -51.83 6.81 -10.28
C LEU A 652 -52.95 5.80 -10.62
N LYS A 653 -54.03 6.30 -11.22
CA LYS A 653 -55.17 5.51 -11.74
C LYS A 653 -55.51 5.89 -13.17
N THR A 654 -56.24 5.01 -13.87
CA THR A 654 -56.67 5.24 -15.26
C THR A 654 -57.59 6.46 -15.37
N ALA A 655 -57.42 7.23 -16.44
CA ALA A 655 -58.11 8.48 -16.67
C ALA A 655 -59.59 8.23 -17.00
N THR A 656 -60.47 8.68 -16.11
CA THR A 656 -61.93 8.70 -16.28
C THR A 656 -62.48 10.13 -16.17
N GLY A 657 -61.56 11.10 -16.11
CA GLY A 657 -61.79 12.51 -15.85
C GLY A 657 -60.46 13.24 -15.67
N ASN A 658 -60.48 14.57 -15.57
CA ASN A 658 -59.30 15.35 -15.19
C ASN A 658 -58.90 15.02 -13.74
N ALA A 659 -57.59 14.91 -13.47
CA ALA A 659 -57.08 14.62 -12.13
C ALA A 659 -55.80 15.41 -11.85
N THR A 660 -55.42 15.54 -10.58
CA THR A 660 -54.15 16.15 -10.17
C THR A 660 -53.40 15.23 -9.21
N TYR A 661 -52.11 15.07 -9.42
CA TYR A 661 -51.20 14.25 -8.61
C TYR A 661 -50.03 15.09 -8.13
N GLN A 662 -49.67 14.95 -6.86
CA GLN A 662 -48.55 15.69 -6.28
C GLN A 662 -47.38 14.75 -5.99
N ALA A 663 -46.16 15.18 -6.32
CA ALA A 663 -44.94 14.41 -6.10
C ALA A 663 -44.66 14.25 -4.60
N THR A 664 -44.26 13.06 -4.18
CA THR A 664 -43.83 12.80 -2.80
C THR A 664 -42.32 12.66 -2.73
N TRP A 665 -41.73 13.21 -1.68
CA TRP A 665 -40.27 13.32 -1.54
C TRP A 665 -39.77 12.78 -0.21
N LYS A 666 -38.59 12.15 -0.23
CA LYS A 666 -37.79 11.83 0.97
C LYS A 666 -36.50 12.63 0.90
N LYS A 667 -36.12 13.31 1.99
CA LYS A 667 -34.81 14.00 2.05
C LYS A 667 -33.69 12.97 1.92
N GLY A 668 -32.81 13.14 0.94
CA GLY A 668 -31.68 12.23 0.69
C GLY A 668 -30.43 12.65 1.46
N THR A 669 -29.54 11.71 1.73
CA THR A 669 -28.19 12.00 2.22
C THR A 669 -27.29 12.50 1.08
N ILE A 670 -26.15 13.11 1.41
CA ILE A 670 -25.12 13.48 0.41
C ILE A 670 -24.71 12.27 -0.43
N GLU A 671 -24.52 11.12 0.22
CA GLU A 671 -24.05 9.89 -0.43
C GLU A 671 -25.09 9.29 -1.39
N GLU A 672 -26.38 9.53 -1.16
CA GLU A 672 -27.49 9.07 -2.02
C GLU A 672 -27.80 10.03 -3.18
N THR A 673 -27.46 11.31 -3.03
CA THR A 673 -27.89 12.36 -3.98
C THR A 673 -26.77 12.92 -4.84
N LEU A 674 -25.51 12.82 -4.40
CA LEU A 674 -24.35 13.37 -5.10
C LEU A 674 -23.45 12.29 -5.71
N ILE A 675 -22.63 12.67 -6.70
CA ILE A 675 -21.70 11.77 -7.37
C ILE A 675 -20.37 11.71 -6.60
N LYS A 676 -19.97 10.52 -6.13
CA LYS A 676 -18.71 10.31 -5.40
C LYS A 676 -17.48 10.49 -6.30
N LYS A 677 -16.43 11.10 -5.75
CA LYS A 677 -15.07 11.22 -6.28
C LYS A 677 -14.06 10.74 -5.23
N ASP A 678 -12.98 10.10 -5.68
CA ASP A 678 -11.91 9.61 -4.82
C ASP A 678 -10.92 10.72 -4.47
N GLY A 679 -11.31 11.56 -3.50
CA GLY A 679 -10.55 12.74 -3.10
C GLY A 679 -9.17 12.43 -2.51
N LEU A 680 -8.22 13.30 -2.79
CA LEU A 680 -6.89 13.27 -2.19
C LEU A 680 -6.96 13.94 -0.82
N PHE A 681 -6.66 13.17 0.24
CA PHE A 681 -6.60 13.65 1.61
C PHE A 681 -5.16 13.87 2.07
N TYR A 682 -4.95 14.95 2.81
CA TYR A 682 -3.70 15.17 3.54
C TYR A 682 -3.99 15.74 4.92
N PHE A 683 -3.41 15.10 5.93
CA PHE A 683 -3.44 15.55 7.31
C PHE A 683 -2.29 16.51 7.57
N ASN A 684 -2.56 17.76 7.98
CA ASN A 684 -1.50 18.72 8.31
C ASN A 684 -1.20 18.75 9.81
N TYR A 685 -2.22 18.91 10.66
CA TYR A 685 -2.05 18.77 12.10
C TYR A 685 -3.38 18.53 12.81
N LEU A 686 -3.28 18.02 14.05
CA LEU A 686 -4.34 18.04 15.05
C LEU A 686 -3.76 18.62 16.36
N LYS A 687 -4.28 19.76 16.81
CA LYS A 687 -3.79 20.47 18.00
C LYS A 687 -4.89 20.62 19.04
N SER A 688 -4.51 20.80 20.30
CA SER A 688 -5.42 21.22 21.36
C SER A 688 -5.30 22.73 21.54
N GLU A 689 -6.42 23.44 21.53
CA GLU A 689 -6.50 24.88 21.78
C GLU A 689 -7.78 25.19 22.56
N ASN A 690 -7.63 25.78 23.76
CA ASN A 690 -8.74 26.15 24.64
C ASN A 690 -9.74 24.99 24.90
N GLY A 691 -9.23 23.78 25.17
CA GLY A 691 -10.05 22.59 25.44
C GLY A 691 -10.72 21.96 24.21
N LYS A 692 -10.42 22.46 23.00
CA LYS A 692 -10.96 21.94 21.73
C LYS A 692 -9.86 21.42 20.82
N LEU A 693 -10.23 20.60 19.84
CA LEU A 693 -9.31 20.11 18.83
C LEU A 693 -9.36 20.96 17.57
N LYS A 694 -8.20 21.42 17.11
CA LYS A 694 -8.01 22.11 15.83
C LYS A 694 -7.40 21.15 14.82
N LEU A 695 -8.15 20.81 13.78
CA LEU A 695 -7.72 19.95 12.68
C LEU A 695 -7.51 20.81 11.43
N GLN A 696 -6.36 20.65 10.78
CA GLN A 696 -6.10 21.26 9.47
C GLN A 696 -5.63 20.19 8.48
N GLY A 697 -6.05 20.35 7.23
CA GLY A 697 -5.62 19.49 6.13
C GLY A 697 -6.17 19.98 4.80
N TYR A 698 -6.10 19.13 3.78
CA TYR A 698 -6.84 19.34 2.54
C TYR A 698 -7.59 18.08 2.13
N GLN A 699 -8.68 18.29 1.38
CA GLN A 699 -9.43 17.26 0.69
C GLN A 699 -9.87 17.80 -0.68
N THR A 700 -9.50 17.07 -1.72
CA THR A 700 -9.88 17.45 -3.09
C THR A 700 -11.20 16.80 -3.52
N ILE A 701 -11.89 17.41 -4.47
CA ILE A 701 -12.93 16.78 -5.28
C ILE A 701 -12.38 16.67 -6.72
N PRO A 702 -11.86 15.51 -7.13
CA PRO A 702 -11.23 15.36 -8.44
C PRO A 702 -12.16 15.57 -9.64
N GLY A 703 -11.61 16.08 -10.74
CA GLY A 703 -12.32 16.33 -12.00
C GLY A 703 -12.99 17.70 -12.11
N ILE A 704 -12.95 18.52 -11.07
CA ILE A 704 -13.43 19.92 -11.06
C ILE A 704 -12.37 20.83 -10.46
N ASP A 705 -12.37 22.12 -10.80
CA ASP A 705 -11.49 23.07 -10.11
C ASP A 705 -11.95 23.25 -8.67
N ASN A 706 -11.06 23.11 -7.70
CA ASN A 706 -11.27 23.44 -6.29
C ASN A 706 -10.67 24.82 -5.98
N ASN A 707 -10.94 25.78 -6.87
CA ASN A 707 -10.58 27.19 -6.70
C ASN A 707 -11.73 27.97 -6.03
N LEU A 708 -11.53 29.28 -5.79
CA LEU A 708 -12.51 30.11 -5.07
C LEU A 708 -13.83 30.33 -5.84
N ASN A 709 -13.90 30.02 -7.13
CA ASN A 709 -15.11 30.14 -7.93
C ASN A 709 -16.03 28.91 -7.80
N THR A 710 -15.52 27.80 -7.26
CA THR A 710 -16.30 26.59 -7.00
C THR A 710 -16.74 26.58 -5.55
N ASN A 711 -18.05 26.48 -5.32
CA ASN A 711 -18.61 26.38 -3.97
C ASN A 711 -18.41 24.96 -3.42
N ILE A 712 -17.45 24.81 -2.50
CA ILE A 712 -17.13 23.54 -1.83
C ILE A 712 -17.34 23.71 -0.34
N THR A 713 -18.13 22.81 0.24
CA THR A 713 -18.35 22.71 1.69
C THR A 713 -17.52 21.57 2.26
N TYR A 714 -16.96 21.76 3.45
CA TYR A 714 -16.19 20.75 4.17
C TYR A 714 -16.84 20.41 5.51
N GLU A 715 -16.90 19.11 5.84
CA GLU A 715 -17.38 18.61 7.13
C GLU A 715 -16.46 17.51 7.66
N VAL A 716 -16.14 17.58 8.95
CA VAL A 716 -15.56 16.46 9.69
C VAL A 716 -16.71 15.60 10.19
N VAL A 717 -16.74 14.35 9.76
CA VAL A 717 -17.76 13.36 10.10
C VAL A 717 -17.18 12.46 11.18
N LEU A 718 -17.76 12.49 12.38
CA LEU A 718 -17.41 11.62 13.51
C LEU A 718 -18.42 10.48 13.60
N GLU A 719 -17.98 9.26 13.33
CA GLU A 719 -18.78 8.04 13.42
C GLU A 719 -18.46 7.32 14.72
N ASN A 720 -19.47 7.12 15.56
CA ASN A 720 -19.34 6.32 16.78
C ASN A 720 -19.22 4.84 16.41
N LEU A 721 -18.14 4.20 16.82
CA LEU A 721 -17.80 2.83 16.44
C LEU A 721 -18.65 1.76 17.16
N ASP A 722 -19.40 2.13 18.19
CA ASP A 722 -20.26 1.23 18.95
C ASP A 722 -21.73 1.37 18.54
N THR A 723 -22.21 2.60 18.31
CA THR A 723 -23.62 2.87 17.96
C THR A 723 -23.86 3.13 16.47
N LEU A 724 -22.80 3.41 15.71
CA LEU A 724 -22.85 3.90 14.31
C LEU A 724 -23.54 5.26 14.15
N GLU A 725 -23.83 5.97 15.24
CA GLU A 725 -24.32 7.35 15.17
C GLU A 725 -23.24 8.27 14.59
N VAL A 726 -23.67 9.20 13.74
CA VAL A 726 -22.78 10.14 13.04
C VAL A 726 -23.03 11.57 13.52
N THR A 727 -21.95 12.28 13.81
CA THR A 727 -21.95 13.72 14.12
C THR A 727 -21.13 14.47 13.08
N ASN A 728 -21.72 15.47 12.43
CA ASN A 728 -21.02 16.29 11.44
C ASN A 728 -20.62 17.64 12.04
N ILE A 729 -19.35 18.00 11.88
CA ILE A 729 -18.76 19.26 12.33
C ILE A 729 -18.34 20.04 11.10
N LYS A 730 -18.90 21.24 10.93
CA LYS A 730 -18.52 22.12 9.81
C LYS A 730 -17.05 22.50 9.89
N ALA A 731 -16.38 22.43 8.75
CA ALA A 731 -15.02 22.90 8.57
C ALA A 731 -15.02 24.17 7.70
N THR A 732 -14.09 25.06 7.98
CA THR A 732 -13.91 26.33 7.29
C THR A 732 -12.88 26.15 6.19
N ARG A 733 -13.23 26.51 4.96
CA ARG A 733 -12.28 26.49 3.84
C ARG A 733 -11.25 27.61 3.99
N ILE A 734 -9.97 27.30 3.81
CA ILE A 734 -8.90 28.31 3.80
C ILE A 734 -8.92 29.02 2.45
N THR A 735 -9.23 30.32 2.47
CA THR A 735 -9.34 31.17 1.25
C THR A 735 -8.18 32.14 1.10
N ASN A 736 -7.39 32.37 2.16
CA ASN A 736 -6.18 33.17 2.10
C ASN A 736 -5.01 32.30 1.61
N LYS A 737 -4.43 32.66 0.46
CA LYS A 737 -3.33 31.90 -0.14
C LYS A 737 -2.08 31.83 0.75
N ASN A 738 -1.86 32.82 1.62
CA ASN A 738 -0.72 32.85 2.54
C ASN A 738 -0.84 31.86 3.71
N GLU A 739 -2.05 31.36 3.97
CA GLU A 739 -2.33 30.36 5.01
C GLU A 739 -2.27 28.92 4.47
N ILE A 740 -2.12 28.75 3.15
CA ILE A 740 -1.96 27.45 2.51
C ILE A 740 -0.54 26.92 2.78
N PRO A 741 -0.37 25.84 3.56
CA PRO A 741 0.96 25.39 3.99
C PRO A 741 1.82 24.85 2.85
N LYS A 742 1.19 24.24 1.83
CA LYS A 742 1.88 23.70 0.66
C LYS A 742 0.95 23.53 -0.55
N PRO A 743 1.51 23.43 -1.78
CA PRO A 743 0.73 23.14 -2.98
C PRO A 743 -0.02 21.81 -2.89
N VAL A 744 -1.18 21.74 -3.55
CA VAL A 744 -1.99 20.51 -3.68
C VAL A 744 -1.69 19.86 -5.03
N TYR A 745 -1.38 18.57 -5.00
CA TYR A 745 -1.08 17.79 -6.20
C TYR A 745 -2.32 17.66 -7.10
N SER A 746 -2.17 17.93 -8.40
CA SER A 746 -3.23 17.85 -9.41
C SER A 746 -2.86 16.87 -10.54
N PRO A 747 -3.32 15.61 -10.47
CA PRO A 747 -3.05 14.62 -11.52
C PRO A 747 -3.82 14.87 -12.82
N ASP A 748 -4.92 15.62 -12.78
CA ASP A 748 -5.85 15.84 -13.90
C ASP A 748 -5.82 17.27 -14.45
N GLY A 749 -4.84 18.08 -14.02
CA GLY A 749 -4.64 19.46 -14.48
C GLY A 749 -5.67 20.46 -13.96
N LYS A 750 -6.50 20.09 -12.99
CA LYS A 750 -7.45 20.99 -12.31
C LYS A 750 -6.78 21.83 -11.21
N ASP A 751 -7.32 23.01 -10.93
CA ASP A 751 -6.79 23.86 -9.86
C ASP A 751 -7.28 23.37 -8.48
N TYR A 752 -6.39 22.78 -7.68
CA TYR A 752 -6.68 22.35 -6.31
C TYR A 752 -6.14 23.26 -5.22
N THR A 753 -5.75 24.48 -5.57
CA THR A 753 -5.09 25.42 -4.64
C THR A 753 -5.88 25.59 -3.34
N TYR A 754 -7.20 25.79 -3.42
CA TYR A 754 -8.05 26.11 -2.27
C TYR A 754 -8.81 24.89 -1.73
N SER A 755 -8.24 23.69 -1.81
CA SER A 755 -8.80 22.46 -1.21
C SER A 755 -8.56 22.31 0.29
N TRP A 756 -7.94 23.31 0.93
CA TRP A 756 -7.53 23.32 2.32
C TRP A 756 -8.67 23.74 3.25
N PHE A 757 -8.68 23.20 4.47
CA PHE A 757 -9.68 23.49 5.49
C PHE A 757 -9.08 23.54 6.90
N ASP A 758 -9.77 24.26 7.79
CA ASP A 758 -9.62 24.24 9.24
C ASP A 758 -10.93 23.79 9.91
N ALA A 759 -10.85 22.89 10.87
CA ALA A 759 -11.98 22.44 11.66
C ALA A 759 -11.71 22.58 13.16
N THR A 760 -12.75 22.93 13.91
CA THR A 760 -12.71 22.96 15.38
C THR A 760 -13.68 21.93 15.91
N ILE A 761 -13.17 20.91 16.58
CA ILE A 761 -13.96 19.84 17.18
C ILE A 761 -14.05 20.13 18.68
N ASP A 762 -15.26 20.39 19.14
CA ASP A 762 -15.56 20.58 20.56
C ASP A 762 -15.89 19.23 21.18
N VAL A 763 -14.99 18.69 22.00
CA VAL A 763 -15.22 17.38 22.61
C VAL A 763 -16.40 17.39 23.55
N ASP A 764 -16.71 18.50 24.22
CA ASP A 764 -17.86 18.62 25.13
C ASP A 764 -19.22 18.47 24.41
N SER A 765 -19.23 18.57 23.07
CA SER A 765 -20.43 18.40 22.25
C SER A 765 -20.69 16.94 21.83
N LEU A 766 -19.74 16.05 22.09
CA LEU A 766 -19.82 14.65 21.69
C LEU A 766 -20.50 13.81 22.77
N LYS A 767 -20.99 12.64 22.41
CA LYS A 767 -21.41 11.65 23.42
C LYS A 767 -20.18 10.85 23.85
N THR A 768 -20.25 10.24 25.02
CA THR A 768 -19.25 9.26 25.45
C THR A 768 -19.21 8.10 24.45
N GLY A 769 -18.00 7.76 23.97
CA GLY A 769 -17.85 6.73 22.95
C GLY A 769 -16.50 6.73 22.24
N ASN A 770 -16.33 5.81 21.31
CA ASN A 770 -15.13 5.68 20.49
C ASN A 770 -15.44 6.12 19.06
N TYR A 771 -14.69 7.06 18.52
CA TYR A 771 -15.01 7.72 17.27
C TYR A 771 -13.93 7.50 16.22
N LYS A 772 -14.40 7.24 15.00
CA LYS A 772 -13.62 7.30 13.77
C LYS A 772 -13.99 8.57 13.01
N MET A 773 -12.98 9.25 12.47
CA MET A 773 -13.18 10.50 11.75
C MET A 773 -13.04 10.33 10.23
N TYR A 774 -13.92 10.99 9.49
CA TYR A 774 -13.80 11.19 8.06
C TYR A 774 -13.84 12.68 7.76
N LEU A 775 -13.26 13.06 6.62
CA LEU A 775 -13.42 14.38 6.03
C LEU A 775 -14.27 14.24 4.77
N LEU A 776 -15.36 15.00 4.73
CA LEU A 776 -16.30 15.09 3.63
C LEU A 776 -16.13 16.46 2.96
N ALA A 777 -15.94 16.47 1.65
CA ALA A 777 -15.97 17.68 0.82
C ALA A 777 -17.06 17.52 -0.24
N TYR A 778 -17.92 18.52 -0.46
CA TYR A 778 -19.00 18.40 -1.44
C TYR A 778 -19.42 19.73 -2.07
N THR A 779 -19.98 19.62 -3.27
CA THR A 779 -20.70 20.68 -4.00
C THR A 779 -22.19 20.33 -4.06
N ASP A 780 -22.95 21.00 -4.91
CA ASP A 780 -24.31 20.61 -5.30
C ASP A 780 -24.41 19.32 -6.15
N THR A 781 -23.27 18.82 -6.66
CA THR A 781 -23.22 17.74 -7.66
C THR A 781 -22.25 16.62 -7.26
N TYR A 782 -21.10 16.97 -6.71
CA TYR A 782 -20.01 16.02 -6.43
C TYR A 782 -19.68 16.00 -4.95
N TYR A 783 -19.20 14.85 -4.46
CA TYR A 783 -18.59 14.77 -3.13
C TYR A 783 -17.36 13.88 -3.12
N SER A 784 -16.48 14.06 -2.15
CA SER A 784 -15.41 13.14 -1.81
C SER A 784 -15.37 12.93 -0.30
N LYS A 785 -15.07 11.70 0.14
CA LYS A 785 -15.05 11.32 1.55
C LYS A 785 -13.80 10.49 1.83
N SER A 786 -12.97 10.94 2.76
CA SER A 786 -11.71 10.30 3.13
C SER A 786 -11.60 10.06 4.63
N ILE A 787 -11.00 8.93 5.02
CA ILE A 787 -10.70 8.65 6.43
C ILE A 787 -9.58 9.58 6.90
N ILE A 788 -9.76 10.23 8.05
CA ILE A 788 -8.72 11.03 8.66
C ILE A 788 -7.71 10.09 9.32
N ASN A 789 -6.48 10.08 8.80
CA ASN A 789 -5.35 9.29 9.28
C ASN A 789 -4.08 10.16 9.28
N ASN A 790 -3.16 9.90 10.21
CA ASN A 790 -1.89 10.61 10.30
C ASN A 790 -0.72 9.75 9.80
N LYS A 791 -0.84 9.22 8.57
CA LYS A 791 0.22 8.41 7.93
C LYS A 791 1.49 9.21 7.59
N THR A 792 1.42 10.54 7.61
CA THR A 792 2.55 11.44 7.36
C THR A 792 3.30 11.86 8.63
N TYR A 793 2.88 11.36 9.80
CA TYR A 793 3.49 11.66 11.11
C TYR A 793 3.57 13.15 11.47
N ASN A 794 2.65 13.94 10.94
CA ASN A 794 2.58 15.35 11.25
C ASN A 794 2.06 15.58 12.68
N GLN A 795 2.19 16.80 13.17
CA GLN A 795 1.88 17.16 14.55
C GLN A 795 0.46 16.73 14.96
N GLN A 796 0.35 15.96 16.04
CA GLN A 796 -0.92 15.49 16.59
C GLN A 796 -0.87 15.50 18.12
N VAL A 797 -1.92 15.98 18.77
CA VAL A 797 -2.11 15.82 20.22
C VAL A 797 -2.61 14.42 20.56
N THR A 798 -2.22 13.93 21.73
CA THR A 798 -2.58 12.58 22.22
C THR A 798 -3.75 12.59 23.20
N ASN A 799 -4.14 13.75 23.70
CA ASN A 799 -5.38 13.94 24.42
C ASN A 799 -5.90 15.38 24.30
N VAL A 800 -7.13 15.59 24.75
CA VAL A 800 -7.72 16.91 25.00
C VAL A 800 -8.66 16.79 26.20
N THR A 801 -8.76 17.84 27.00
CA THR A 801 -9.71 17.94 28.12
C THR A 801 -10.52 19.21 27.92
N GLY A 802 -11.82 19.03 27.71
CA GLY A 802 -12.82 20.09 27.70
C GLY A 802 -13.31 20.38 29.13
N THR A 803 -14.51 20.94 29.23
CA THR A 803 -15.15 21.32 30.50
C THR A 803 -15.84 20.14 31.15
N ASN A 804 -16.51 19.30 30.35
CA ASN A 804 -17.34 18.18 30.81
C ASN A 804 -16.84 16.84 30.28
N GLN A 805 -16.06 16.85 29.19
CA GLN A 805 -15.54 15.65 28.56
C GLN A 805 -14.06 15.80 28.24
N ALA A 806 -13.41 14.64 28.10
CA ALA A 806 -12.05 14.52 27.63
C ALA A 806 -11.94 13.42 26.59
N ALA A 807 -10.93 13.51 25.74
CA ALA A 807 -10.68 12.49 24.72
C ALA A 807 -9.21 12.04 24.72
N ILE A 808 -9.00 10.73 24.67
CA ILE A 808 -7.72 10.13 24.33
C ILE A 808 -7.66 9.94 22.81
N ILE A 809 -6.53 10.28 22.20
CA ILE A 809 -6.35 10.30 20.74
C ILE A 809 -5.19 9.38 20.38
N ASN A 810 -5.47 8.36 19.55
CA ASN A 810 -4.50 7.38 19.09
C ASN A 810 -4.57 7.21 17.57
N ASN A 811 -3.47 6.77 16.98
CA ASN A 811 -3.48 6.23 15.61
C ASN A 811 -3.75 4.73 15.67
N ASN A 812 -4.81 4.24 15.03
CA ASN A 812 -5.19 2.83 15.07
C ASN A 812 -4.44 2.01 14.01
N TYR A 813 -3.20 1.66 14.33
CA TYR A 813 -2.29 0.88 13.48
C TYR A 813 -2.69 -0.59 13.28
N ASP A 814 -3.69 -1.09 14.01
CA ASP A 814 -4.19 -2.46 13.84
C ASP A 814 -5.11 -2.59 12.61
N THR A 815 -5.33 -1.50 11.87
CA THR A 815 -6.10 -1.47 10.61
C THR A 815 -5.25 -0.96 9.45
N SER A 816 -5.53 -1.41 8.22
CA SER A 816 -4.81 -0.92 7.02
C SER A 816 -5.00 0.59 6.75
N THR A 817 -6.02 1.20 7.37
CA THR A 817 -6.31 2.63 7.22
C THR A 817 -5.55 3.52 8.21
N SER A 818 -5.03 2.95 9.30
CA SER A 818 -4.32 3.69 10.36
C SER A 818 -5.04 4.96 10.84
N PHE A 819 -6.37 4.89 10.97
CA PHE A 819 -7.19 6.07 11.23
C PHE A 819 -6.93 6.68 12.61
N VAL A 820 -7.13 8.00 12.73
CA VAL A 820 -7.09 8.68 14.02
C VAL A 820 -8.38 8.37 14.78
N GLU A 821 -8.26 7.74 15.95
CA GLU A 821 -9.38 7.37 16.82
C GLU A 821 -9.45 8.30 18.03
N LEU A 822 -10.66 8.74 18.36
CA LEU A 822 -10.95 9.51 19.59
C LEU A 822 -11.75 8.65 20.56
N LYS A 823 -11.27 8.52 21.79
CA LYS A 823 -11.99 7.87 22.88
C LYS A 823 -12.50 8.95 23.83
N VAL A 824 -13.74 9.36 23.65
CA VAL A 824 -14.40 10.45 24.38
C VAL A 824 -15.05 9.90 25.65
N ARG A 825 -14.77 10.51 26.80
CA ARG A 825 -15.24 10.14 28.14
C ARG A 825 -15.53 11.39 28.96
N ASP A 826 -16.25 11.25 30.06
CA ASP A 826 -16.47 12.36 31.01
C ASP A 826 -15.13 12.80 31.63
N GLU A 827 -14.24 11.85 31.93
CA GLU A 827 -12.88 12.10 32.39
C GLU A 827 -11.87 11.22 31.65
N LEU A 828 -10.60 11.65 31.58
CA LEU A 828 -9.54 10.85 30.97
C LEU A 828 -9.32 9.54 31.72
N LEU A 829 -9.31 8.41 31.01
CA LEU A 829 -8.92 7.11 31.57
C LEU A 829 -7.49 7.11 32.14
N ALA A 830 -6.61 7.89 31.51
CA ALA A 830 -5.28 8.25 32.00
C ALA A 830 -4.76 9.48 31.25
N SER A 831 -3.86 10.25 31.88
CA SER A 831 -3.16 11.35 31.22
C SER A 831 -2.23 10.81 30.13
N LYS A 832 -2.61 10.84 28.84
CA LYS A 832 -1.74 10.38 27.75
C LYS A 832 -0.84 11.50 27.24
N ASN A 833 0.45 11.49 27.55
CA ASN A 833 1.42 12.48 27.05
C ASN A 833 2.66 11.85 26.39
N GLY A 834 2.61 10.55 26.10
CA GLY A 834 3.57 9.87 25.23
C GLY A 834 3.49 10.32 23.77
N SER A 835 4.36 9.74 22.93
CA SER A 835 4.43 10.05 21.50
C SER A 835 3.09 9.84 20.78
N TYR A 836 2.73 10.74 19.85
CA TYR A 836 1.58 10.52 18.95
C TYR A 836 1.91 9.58 17.78
N ILE A 837 3.21 9.35 17.51
CA ILE A 837 3.69 8.46 16.45
C ILE A 837 3.65 7.00 16.91
N TYR A 838 3.94 6.76 18.19
CA TYR A 838 4.00 5.42 18.76
C TYR A 838 2.99 5.30 19.89
N ASN A 839 2.06 4.36 19.76
CA ASN A 839 1.22 3.95 20.88
C ASN A 839 2.04 3.12 21.88
N GLN A 840 1.53 2.98 23.11
CA GLN A 840 2.10 2.08 24.12
C GLN A 840 2.25 0.66 23.57
N TYR A 841 3.37 0.02 23.90
CA TYR A 841 3.64 -1.36 23.55
C TYR A 841 3.22 -2.26 24.69
N ASP A 842 2.08 -2.94 24.51
CA ASP A 842 1.60 -3.95 25.44
C ASP A 842 1.76 -5.35 24.85
N LYS A 843 2.34 -6.25 25.64
CA LYS A 843 2.43 -7.69 25.37
C LYS A 843 2.35 -8.47 26.67
N TYR A 844 1.61 -9.58 26.65
CA TYR A 844 1.52 -10.50 27.78
C TYR A 844 2.13 -11.87 27.44
N THR A 845 2.65 -12.57 28.44
CA THR A 845 3.15 -13.95 28.36
C THR A 845 2.29 -14.92 29.15
N THR A 846 1.67 -14.45 30.23
CA THR A 846 0.76 -15.23 31.07
C THR A 846 -0.55 -14.48 31.19
N PHE A 847 -1.66 -15.19 31.02
CA PHE A 847 -3.03 -14.68 31.13
C PHE A 847 -3.93 -15.85 31.54
N GLU A 848 -4.11 -16.03 32.84
CA GLU A 848 -4.81 -17.20 33.39
C GLU A 848 -5.45 -16.89 34.73
N PHE A 849 -6.31 -17.78 35.23
CA PHE A 849 -6.76 -17.73 36.61
C PHE A 849 -5.89 -18.64 37.48
N THR A 850 -5.45 -18.11 38.62
CA THR A 850 -4.78 -18.88 39.68
C THR A 850 -5.75 -19.86 40.36
N PRO A 851 -5.24 -20.87 41.10
CA PRO A 851 -6.08 -21.74 41.93
C PRO A 851 -6.95 -20.98 42.94
N GLU A 852 -6.49 -19.81 43.42
CA GLU A 852 -7.25 -18.92 44.32
C GLU A 852 -8.21 -17.99 43.58
N ALA A 853 -8.51 -18.27 42.31
CA ALA A 853 -9.43 -17.54 41.43
C ALA A 853 -9.07 -16.05 41.21
N LYS A 854 -7.80 -15.68 41.37
CA LYS A 854 -7.27 -14.36 40.95
C LYS A 854 -6.81 -14.39 39.51
N LEU A 855 -7.02 -13.30 38.77
CA LEU A 855 -6.55 -13.16 37.39
C LEU A 855 -5.04 -12.88 37.41
N HIS A 856 -4.25 -13.79 36.89
CA HIS A 856 -2.80 -13.67 36.79
C HIS A 856 -2.38 -13.15 35.42
N LEU A 857 -1.66 -12.04 35.45
CA LEU A 857 -1.14 -11.35 34.28
C LEU A 857 0.36 -11.18 34.44
N ARG A 858 1.12 -11.73 33.50
CA ARG A 858 2.55 -11.45 33.35
C ARG A 858 2.79 -10.90 31.96
N GLY A 859 3.48 -9.76 31.86
CA GLY A 859 3.67 -9.06 30.60
C GLY A 859 4.59 -7.86 30.72
N ASN A 860 4.69 -7.10 29.64
CA ASN A 860 5.38 -5.82 29.59
C ASN A 860 4.49 -4.74 28.98
N SER A 861 4.69 -3.51 29.45
CA SER A 861 3.99 -2.30 29.02
C SER A 861 4.91 -1.09 29.12
N TYR A 862 5.16 -0.42 28.00
CA TYR A 862 6.14 0.67 27.88
C TYR A 862 5.88 1.51 26.62
N SER A 863 6.40 2.73 26.57
CA SER A 863 6.26 3.63 25.40
C SER A 863 7.59 4.24 24.97
N TYR A 864 7.61 4.75 23.73
CA TYR A 864 8.71 5.58 23.24
C TYR A 864 8.83 6.86 24.08
N GLY A 865 10.03 7.17 24.56
CA GLY A 865 10.30 8.31 25.45
C GLY A 865 10.06 8.02 26.93
N MET A 866 9.69 6.79 27.31
CA MET A 866 9.44 6.39 28.69
C MET A 866 10.72 5.82 29.32
N ASP A 867 11.21 6.46 30.37
CA ASP A 867 12.33 6.00 31.19
C ASP A 867 11.81 5.13 32.33
N LEU A 868 12.14 3.85 32.29
CA LEU A 868 11.75 2.82 33.26
C LEU A 868 12.98 2.25 33.98
N ALA A 869 14.00 3.08 34.20
CA ALA A 869 15.17 2.68 34.98
C ALA A 869 14.77 2.25 36.40
N PRO A 870 15.60 1.41 37.07
CA PRO A 870 15.37 1.02 38.46
C PRO A 870 15.21 2.20 39.43
N THR A 871 15.84 3.34 39.12
CA THR A 871 15.79 4.59 39.90
C THR A 871 14.52 5.41 39.69
N LYS A 872 13.72 5.11 38.65
CA LYS A 872 12.46 5.83 38.38
C LYS A 872 11.29 5.24 39.16
N SER A 873 10.37 6.11 39.55
CA SER A 873 9.05 5.72 40.04
C SER A 873 8.20 5.31 38.84
N VAL A 874 7.72 4.06 38.86
CA VAL A 874 6.91 3.51 37.77
C VAL A 874 5.62 2.98 38.39
N THR A 875 4.49 3.46 37.90
CA THR A 875 3.17 2.95 38.27
C THR A 875 2.52 2.33 37.06
N ARG A 876 1.91 1.15 37.24
CA ARG A 876 1.22 0.45 36.15
C ARG A 876 -0.13 -0.06 36.62
N LYS A 877 -1.17 0.25 35.85
CA LYS A 877 -2.54 -0.11 36.19
C LYS A 877 -3.20 -0.79 35.00
N ILE A 878 -4.08 -1.75 35.31
CA ILE A 878 -5.04 -2.31 34.36
C ILE A 878 -6.42 -1.73 34.69
N ILE A 879 -7.14 -1.32 33.65
CA ILE A 879 -8.45 -0.68 33.75
C ILE A 879 -9.45 -1.56 33.02
N PHE A 880 -10.49 -1.99 33.71
CA PHE A 880 -11.65 -2.66 33.14
C PHE A 880 -12.77 -1.63 32.99
N GLU A 881 -13.07 -1.24 31.76
CA GLU A 881 -14.12 -0.28 31.44
C GLU A 881 -15.37 -1.02 30.95
N ASN A 882 -16.50 -0.80 31.61
CA ASN A 882 -17.77 -1.41 31.19
C ASN A 882 -18.23 -0.82 29.84
N GLN A 883 -18.54 -1.67 28.87
CA GLN A 883 -18.86 -1.22 27.50
C GLN A 883 -20.20 -0.48 27.37
N ASN A 884 -21.11 -0.62 28.34
CA ASN A 884 -22.41 0.03 28.30
C ASN A 884 -22.46 1.30 29.15
N THR A 885 -21.78 1.31 30.30
CA THR A 885 -21.85 2.41 31.29
C THR A 885 -20.58 3.26 31.35
N TYR A 886 -19.48 2.81 30.73
CA TYR A 886 -18.14 3.43 30.80
C TYR A 886 -17.55 3.54 32.22
N GLN A 887 -18.19 2.92 33.22
CA GLN A 887 -17.63 2.84 34.57
C GLN A 887 -16.34 2.01 34.55
N THR A 888 -15.32 2.51 35.25
CA THR A 888 -14.00 1.90 35.28
C THR A 888 -13.70 1.21 36.60
N TYR A 889 -13.01 0.07 36.53
CA TYR A 889 -12.50 -0.68 37.67
C TYR A 889 -11.00 -0.87 37.48
N THR A 890 -10.20 -0.33 38.39
CA THR A 890 -8.75 -0.23 38.19
C THR A 890 -7.98 -1.05 39.21
N LYS A 891 -6.99 -1.81 38.74
CA LYS A 891 -6.13 -2.66 39.57
C LYS A 891 -4.65 -2.32 39.31
N ASP A 892 -3.83 -2.43 40.34
CA ASP A 892 -2.38 -2.24 40.24
C ASP A 892 -1.71 -3.51 39.72
N LEU A 893 -0.86 -3.37 38.70
CA LEU A 893 -0.06 -4.47 38.13
C LEU A 893 1.36 -4.49 38.68
N GLY A 894 1.81 -3.43 39.34
CA GLY A 894 3.17 -3.27 39.82
C GLY A 894 4.23 -3.31 38.71
N THR A 895 5.47 -3.53 39.14
CA THR A 895 6.63 -3.65 38.25
C THR A 895 7.57 -4.73 38.74
N ILE A 896 8.24 -5.40 37.82
CA ILE A 896 9.37 -6.29 38.10
C ILE A 896 10.56 -5.88 37.23
N THR A 897 11.77 -6.26 37.65
CA THR A 897 13.02 -6.02 36.89
C THR A 897 13.52 -7.28 36.16
N ASN A 898 12.99 -8.45 36.51
CA ASN A 898 13.35 -9.76 35.96
C ASN A 898 12.30 -10.28 34.95
N GLY A 899 12.22 -9.60 33.81
CA GLY A 899 11.36 -10.01 32.69
C GLY A 899 11.81 -11.30 32.00
N ASN A 900 10.94 -11.89 31.17
CA ASN A 900 11.30 -13.10 30.39
C ASN A 900 12.35 -12.81 29.31
N TYR A 901 12.47 -11.54 28.89
CA TYR A 901 13.45 -11.05 27.94
C TYR A 901 13.63 -9.55 28.14
N GLN A 902 14.77 -9.03 27.67
CA GLN A 902 15.01 -7.59 27.67
C GLN A 902 14.08 -6.89 26.67
N VAL A 903 13.45 -5.81 27.10
CA VAL A 903 12.50 -5.04 26.29
C VAL A 903 13.24 -4.00 25.47
N PHE A 904 12.96 -3.95 24.17
CA PHE A 904 13.55 -2.97 23.24
C PHE A 904 12.46 -2.30 22.39
N LEU A 905 12.67 -1.03 22.06
CA LEU A 905 11.84 -0.33 21.07
C LEU A 905 12.35 -0.62 19.64
N PRO A 906 11.45 -0.68 18.65
CA PRO A 906 11.82 -0.79 17.23
C PRO A 906 12.72 0.35 16.72
N VAL A 907 12.70 1.49 17.41
CA VAL A 907 13.65 2.61 17.30
C VAL A 907 14.04 3.00 18.72
N SER A 908 15.32 2.89 19.08
CA SER A 908 15.79 3.24 20.42
C SER A 908 15.53 4.72 20.72
N ASP A 909 15.10 5.00 21.95
CA ASP A 909 15.06 6.32 22.55
C ASP A 909 16.24 6.56 23.52
N ASN A 910 17.15 5.58 23.64
CA ASN A 910 18.27 5.55 24.59
C ASN A 910 17.85 5.67 26.07
N LEU A 911 16.61 5.31 26.40
CA LEU A 911 16.09 5.29 27.76
C LEU A 911 15.93 3.86 28.28
N ASP A 912 16.18 3.68 29.57
CA ASP A 912 16.13 2.37 30.24
C ASP A 912 14.71 1.80 30.26
N LYS A 913 14.57 0.49 30.02
CA LYS A 913 13.31 -0.26 29.99
C LYS A 913 13.24 -1.38 31.05
N THR A 914 14.12 -1.36 32.06
CA THR A 914 14.27 -2.45 33.04
C THR A 914 12.98 -2.75 33.80
N LYS A 915 12.20 -1.74 34.21
CA LYS A 915 10.89 -1.89 34.87
C LYS A 915 9.70 -2.01 33.89
N ALA A 916 9.94 -2.33 32.62
CA ALA A 916 8.86 -2.52 31.63
C ALA A 916 7.95 -3.71 31.95
N TRP A 917 8.44 -4.69 32.70
CA TRP A 917 7.69 -5.89 33.02
C TRP A 917 6.82 -5.75 34.27
N TYR A 918 5.77 -6.55 34.32
CA TYR A 918 4.91 -6.78 35.48
C TYR A 918 4.57 -8.27 35.58
N ASP A 919 4.28 -8.71 36.80
CA ASP A 919 3.82 -10.06 37.12
C ASP A 919 2.93 -9.99 38.35
N LYS A 920 1.62 -10.17 38.17
CA LYS A 920 0.66 -9.93 39.24
C LYS A 920 -0.59 -10.80 39.12
N ALA A 921 -0.98 -11.41 40.22
CA ALA A 921 -2.31 -11.96 40.42
C ALA A 921 -3.21 -10.91 41.08
N ILE A 922 -4.25 -10.48 40.37
CA ILE A 922 -5.18 -9.43 40.80
C ILE A 922 -6.56 -10.01 41.15
N ASP A 923 -7.18 -9.44 42.18
CA ASP A 923 -8.55 -9.75 42.55
C ASP A 923 -9.53 -8.95 41.67
N VAL A 924 -10.41 -9.67 40.98
CA VAL A 924 -11.45 -9.15 40.08
C VAL A 924 -12.86 -9.38 40.62
N SER A 925 -12.99 -9.87 41.86
CA SER A 925 -14.27 -10.25 42.48
C SER A 925 -15.22 -9.08 42.71
N ASP A 926 -14.72 -7.84 42.73
CA ASP A 926 -15.49 -6.61 42.85
C ASP A 926 -16.09 -6.12 41.54
N ILE A 927 -15.66 -6.66 40.39
CA ILE A 927 -16.15 -6.22 39.07
C ILE A 927 -17.56 -6.78 38.81
N PRO A 928 -18.59 -5.94 38.58
CA PRO A 928 -19.97 -6.39 38.39
C PRO A 928 -20.22 -7.16 37.09
N VAL A 929 -21.41 -7.75 36.96
CA VAL A 929 -21.88 -8.38 35.72
C VAL A 929 -21.84 -7.37 34.57
N GLY A 930 -21.33 -7.79 33.42
CA GLY A 930 -21.17 -6.92 32.27
C GLY A 930 -20.08 -7.39 31.31
N LYS A 931 -19.87 -6.58 30.29
CA LYS A 931 -18.83 -6.77 29.28
C LYS A 931 -17.86 -5.61 29.36
N TYR A 932 -16.56 -5.91 29.42
CA TYR A 932 -15.53 -4.93 29.74
C TYR A 932 -14.44 -4.88 28.67
N THR A 933 -14.06 -3.67 28.29
CA THR A 933 -12.83 -3.38 27.55
C THR A 933 -11.68 -3.25 28.54
N ILE A 934 -10.52 -3.76 28.17
CA ILE A 934 -9.32 -3.76 29.03
C ILE A 934 -8.30 -2.77 28.49
N TYR A 935 -7.84 -1.87 29.35
CA TYR A 935 -6.74 -0.94 29.06
C TYR A 935 -5.58 -1.20 30.02
N VAL A 936 -4.36 -0.98 29.55
CA VAL A 936 -3.18 -0.90 30.41
C VAL A 936 -2.64 0.51 30.33
N THR A 937 -2.34 1.11 31.49
CA THR A 937 -1.65 2.40 31.56
C THR A 937 -0.36 2.26 32.35
N THR A 938 0.72 2.82 31.81
CA THR A 938 2.02 2.89 32.47
C THR A 938 2.45 4.35 32.60
N SER A 939 2.89 4.73 33.79
CA SER A 939 3.39 6.07 34.11
C SER A 939 4.79 6.03 34.68
N SER A 940 5.64 6.93 34.21
CA SER A 940 6.95 7.30 34.77
C SER A 940 7.18 8.80 34.52
N ASN A 941 8.21 9.18 33.76
CA ASN A 941 8.42 10.55 33.25
C ASN A 941 7.35 10.98 32.22
N ILE A 942 6.75 10.02 31.53
CA ILE A 942 5.55 10.18 30.70
C ILE A 942 4.51 9.14 31.13
N THR A 943 3.26 9.38 30.77
CA THR A 943 2.15 8.44 30.94
C THR A 943 1.55 8.10 29.59
N ASP A 944 1.25 6.83 29.40
CA ASP A 944 0.60 6.32 28.21
C ASP A 944 -0.48 5.29 28.58
N ILE A 945 -1.34 4.99 27.62
CA ILE A 945 -2.47 4.07 27.76
C ILE A 945 -2.83 3.48 26.40
N LEU A 946 -3.12 2.17 26.38
CA LEU A 946 -3.61 1.48 25.20
C LEU A 946 -4.58 0.36 25.58
N GLU A 947 -5.47 0.02 24.64
CA GLU A 947 -6.32 -1.18 24.72
C GLU A 947 -5.47 -2.44 24.66
N LEU A 948 -5.79 -3.42 25.49
CA LEU A 948 -5.12 -4.70 25.48
C LEU A 948 -5.66 -5.56 24.32
N THR A 949 -4.80 -5.89 23.36
CA THR A 949 -5.13 -6.68 22.17
C THR A 949 -4.34 -7.98 22.11
N GLU A 950 -4.91 -8.99 21.45
CA GLU A 950 -4.23 -10.26 21.16
C GLU A 950 -3.40 -10.16 19.88
N LYS A 951 -2.07 -10.27 20.02
CA LYS A 951 -1.11 -9.98 18.93
C LYS A 951 -0.41 -11.21 18.35
N ILE A 952 -0.53 -12.39 18.95
CA ILE A 952 0.22 -13.59 18.55
C ILE A 952 -0.68 -14.81 18.33
N GLY A 953 -1.99 -14.60 18.17
CA GLY A 953 -2.97 -15.61 17.77
C GLY A 953 -3.35 -16.61 18.86
N ARG A 954 -3.16 -16.28 20.15
CA ARG A 954 -3.63 -17.13 21.26
C ARG A 954 -5.15 -17.16 21.32
N ASN A 955 -5.69 -18.29 21.78
CA ASN A 955 -7.10 -18.38 22.17
C ASN A 955 -7.22 -18.17 23.69
N LEU A 956 -8.23 -17.43 24.15
CA LEU A 956 -8.55 -17.17 25.54
C LEU A 956 -9.87 -17.81 26.01
N ASP A 957 -10.56 -18.57 25.15
CA ASP A 957 -11.86 -19.20 25.46
C ASP A 957 -11.79 -20.14 26.68
N SER A 958 -10.62 -20.73 26.94
CA SER A 958 -10.37 -21.60 28.10
C SER A 958 -10.06 -20.83 29.39
N VAL A 959 -9.79 -19.52 29.32
CA VAL A 959 -9.52 -18.69 30.49
C VAL A 959 -10.84 -18.31 31.14
N THR A 960 -11.32 -19.17 32.04
CA THR A 960 -12.57 -18.95 32.77
C THR A 960 -12.42 -19.34 34.24
N THR A 961 -13.16 -18.66 35.10
CA THR A 961 -13.33 -19.06 36.51
C THR A 961 -14.70 -18.65 37.03
N THR A 962 -15.08 -19.15 38.21
CA THR A 962 -16.28 -18.74 38.94
C THR A 962 -15.87 -18.21 40.31
N ILE A 963 -16.29 -16.99 40.65
CA ILE A 963 -16.03 -16.36 41.94
C ILE A 963 -17.38 -15.99 42.55
N GLY A 964 -17.77 -16.68 43.63
CA GLY A 964 -19.12 -16.56 44.18
C GLY A 964 -20.18 -16.97 43.15
N SER A 965 -21.16 -16.10 42.88
CA SER A 965 -22.21 -16.32 41.89
C SER A 965 -21.88 -15.84 40.47
N LYS A 966 -20.68 -15.28 40.25
CA LYS A 966 -20.28 -14.67 38.97
C LYS A 966 -19.31 -15.55 38.20
N LYS A 967 -19.54 -15.73 36.90
CA LYS A 967 -18.64 -16.43 35.98
C LYS A 967 -17.85 -15.42 35.15
N TYR A 968 -16.53 -15.56 35.15
CA TYR A 968 -15.59 -14.74 34.40
C TYR A 968 -15.06 -15.52 33.20
N SER A 969 -14.97 -14.86 32.05
CA SER A 969 -14.40 -15.42 30.81
C SER A 969 -13.85 -14.30 29.93
N PHE A 970 -13.03 -14.65 28.94
CA PHE A 970 -12.45 -13.68 28.00
C PHE A 970 -12.76 -14.07 26.56
N THR A 971 -12.96 -13.06 25.72
CA THR A 971 -13.19 -13.22 24.28
C THR A 971 -12.35 -12.24 23.48
N ILE A 972 -12.00 -12.62 22.24
CA ILE A 972 -11.22 -11.76 21.33
C ILE A 972 -12.15 -11.15 20.28
N ASN A 973 -12.28 -9.82 20.29
CA ASN A 973 -13.08 -9.08 19.33
C ASN A 973 -12.26 -8.70 18.10
N LYS A 974 -12.38 -9.53 17.05
CA LYS A 974 -11.66 -9.34 15.78
C LYS A 974 -12.08 -8.07 15.02
N ALA A 975 -13.34 -7.65 15.16
CA ALA A 975 -13.83 -6.42 14.53
C ALA A 975 -13.22 -5.14 15.15
N ARG A 976 -12.65 -5.25 16.35
CA ARG A 976 -11.98 -4.17 17.08
C ARG A 976 -10.48 -4.46 17.26
N GLY A 977 -9.80 -4.92 16.21
CA GLY A 977 -8.34 -5.10 16.24
C GLY A 977 -7.85 -6.17 17.22
N ASN A 978 -8.58 -7.29 17.33
CA ASN A 978 -8.31 -8.36 18.29
C ASN A 978 -8.32 -7.90 19.77
N ARG A 979 -9.16 -6.90 20.11
CA ARG A 979 -9.37 -6.43 21.47
C ARG A 979 -9.78 -7.57 22.40
N ILE A 980 -9.11 -7.69 23.54
CA ILE A 980 -9.47 -8.64 24.59
C ILE A 980 -10.60 -8.04 25.42
N GLU A 981 -11.69 -8.79 25.56
CA GLU A 981 -12.88 -8.37 26.29
C GLU A 981 -13.14 -9.36 27.44
N MET A 982 -13.37 -8.83 28.65
CA MET A 982 -13.79 -9.65 29.79
C MET A 982 -15.31 -9.70 29.84
N ILE A 983 -15.86 -10.90 29.99
CA ILE A 983 -17.28 -11.15 30.18
C ILE A 983 -17.50 -11.65 31.61
N VAL A 984 -18.32 -10.94 32.37
CA VAL A 984 -18.78 -11.32 33.70
C VAL A 984 -20.28 -11.61 33.62
N LYS A 985 -20.68 -12.85 33.91
CA LYS A 985 -22.07 -13.33 33.88
C LYS A 985 -22.56 -13.70 35.27
#